data_AF-A0A9Q8ZI20-F1
#
_entry.id   AF-A0A9Q8ZI20-F1
#
_cell.length_a   1.000
_cell.length_b   1.000
_cell.length_c   1.000
_cell.angle_alpha   90.00
_cell.angle_beta   90.00
_cell.angle_gamma   90.00
#
_symmetry.space_group_name_H-M   'P 1'
#
loop_
_entity.id
_entity.type
_entity.pdbx_description
1 polymer ?
#
loop_
_entity_poly.entity_id
_entity_poly.type
_entity_poly.pdbx_seq_one_letter_code
_entity_poly.pdbx_strand_id
1 'polypeptide(L)'
;MLSNINRSVLLSCLIAALEVEAARLPSRPKSIDVSKSAPQNAGIPLDSFMSFSFELSSWPDFAGNLSNPNVFTSNLMSNLGKLQGSMPIARVGGNTQDIAIFDESQKTGLVGIIRPNVSADYPTIITIGPSFFESYQTMPKGTRFTHGFNMGANSSAARAATWKSAAYACKAIGNNLLYWEYGNEPDLFHASGYRPLEYNEADYVSEWLNGTNAISETVKTACPKLAGTKYMAPSFAGVAANEYFTLDPVKAWRAGIDKADNIEIVAGHNYMGVSTNLGITLQGTLMNHTNVIVKASGQLKVRDDIRASANAPPPNTPYILGEHNSLARQGRPGLSNSFGAALWGVDWNAYIASQNISRSHMHQGTNYRYQSWQPIETDRATKGTKPPYYGNVAVAAFMHRDSPKTELKIAHLPSSSEFSTQYAAYTNNNLARLLLVDLHTYNTTDNNYTTPFPRPVEKYELKLPGCSGCSARVQRLMANGSDAISGITFDGYSYNYELDEGKPVRLNNVTYGEKINGLAKSMSQSFLGIQIDAVYHTSIVFGGIEYYFGQGVQTCRAGQTHHGRPMEIIKLGQTALPMEVILEYLESLKKIYTPESYDLFAHNCNNFSNDFAMFLVGKGIPDHITSLPQTVLNTPFGQMLKPQIDAAMRPIVQAPTPQAGQVQPSGGSTTNGTTAAASSNRNMTEIEMSTGKVNNITALTDLDRLLGLAKDRCAIIFFTSSTCAPCKLVYQPYDELAAEAGAKCVFIKIDFSHAEGSINSRYPNVRATPTFITYLKGEKRDEWSGADPRQLRSNVEMLLNTAFPPHPHLDKSTPLLMRQSQRPIRFTKVPPLDKLVAKMGDSGNDPAVSAIVSYIQVREKSGAIEAPLTELPKFAEFLRKSTTVLPTELLFTALDLLRISLTDARVAGFFAEEHKGATGTPATVHHLLDHVDKLGDSAPYPLRLTTLHLACNLFSSPLFIPHLLSPPVSSTLISILTTALLDEKHPALKASALNLAMNITSSNHQIRMKKYTANTSPSLPSESELPDAEQVELLASLLENISTEEQWSDNKKMGVISVGWLVYGADMNGELRDLWRVMDAAGTMGNVQATAAEDRLLVKEVKSLLEV
;
A
#
# COMPACT_ATOMS: atom_id res chain seq x y z
N MET A 1 8.64 -60.97 37.58
CA MET A 1 9.39 -59.72 37.39
C MET A 1 8.72 -58.88 36.28
N LEU A 2 7.46 -58.48 36.47
CA LEU A 2 6.68 -57.64 35.54
C LEU A 2 5.61 -56.90 36.36
N SER A 3 5.95 -55.76 36.95
CA SER A 3 5.00 -54.93 37.70
C SER A 3 5.33 -53.43 37.75
N ASN A 4 6.09 -52.85 36.80
CA ASN A 4 6.61 -51.48 37.00
C ASN A 4 6.59 -50.52 35.80
N ILE A 5 5.77 -50.72 34.75
CA ILE A 5 5.81 -49.83 33.57
C ILE A 5 4.55 -48.95 33.36
N ASN A 6 3.43 -49.21 34.04
CA ASN A 6 2.17 -48.48 33.75
C ASN A 6 1.85 -47.25 34.62
N ARG A 7 2.75 -46.79 35.52
CA ARG A 7 2.50 -45.57 36.31
C ARG A 7 3.19 -44.31 35.79
N SER A 8 4.31 -44.42 35.07
CA SER A 8 5.04 -43.23 34.59
C SER A 8 4.33 -42.53 33.44
N VAL A 9 3.75 -43.28 32.50
CA VAL A 9 3.11 -42.69 31.30
C VAL A 9 1.80 -41.98 31.63
N LEU A 10 1.02 -42.51 32.58
CA LEU A 10 -0.21 -41.88 33.06
C LEU A 10 0.07 -40.61 33.87
N LEU A 11 1.18 -40.55 34.62
CA LEU A 11 1.58 -39.36 35.35
C LEU A 11 2.10 -38.26 34.39
N SER A 12 2.83 -38.62 33.34
CA SER A 12 3.29 -37.69 32.31
C SER A 12 2.13 -37.09 31.50
N CYS A 13 1.11 -37.88 31.19
CA CYS A 13 -0.09 -37.39 30.50
C CYS A 13 -0.98 -36.53 31.41
N LEU A 14 -1.05 -36.81 32.72
CA LEU A 14 -1.76 -35.93 33.66
C LEU A 14 -1.02 -34.61 33.89
N ILE A 15 0.33 -34.61 33.95
CA ILE A 15 1.15 -33.40 34.07
C ILE A 15 1.03 -32.55 32.81
N ALA A 16 1.07 -33.16 31.62
CA ALA A 16 0.85 -32.45 30.35
C ALA A 16 -0.59 -31.90 30.22
N ALA A 17 -1.60 -32.62 30.73
CA ALA A 17 -2.98 -32.13 30.77
C ALA A 17 -3.15 -30.98 31.78
N LEU A 18 -2.49 -31.05 32.95
CA LEU A 18 -2.50 -29.99 33.96
C LEU A 18 -1.70 -28.74 33.51
N GLU A 19 -0.65 -28.89 32.70
CA GLU A 19 0.08 -27.76 32.10
C GLU A 19 -0.74 -27.07 31.00
N VAL A 20 -1.51 -27.82 30.22
CA VAL A 20 -2.42 -27.28 29.19
C VAL A 20 -3.66 -26.62 29.81
N GLU A 21 -4.16 -27.12 30.95
CA GLU A 21 -5.23 -26.49 31.72
C GLU A 21 -4.73 -25.25 32.49
N ALA A 22 -3.48 -25.26 32.99
CA ALA A 22 -2.86 -24.12 33.68
C ALA A 22 -2.56 -22.95 32.73
N ALA A 23 -2.29 -23.21 31.45
CA ALA A 23 -2.12 -22.19 30.41
C ALA A 23 -3.45 -21.53 29.97
N ARG A 24 -4.61 -22.06 30.40
CA ARG A 24 -5.95 -21.50 30.13
C ARG A 24 -6.57 -20.76 31.32
N LEU A 25 -5.88 -20.71 32.45
CA LEU A 25 -6.26 -19.83 33.55
C LEU A 25 -5.73 -18.42 33.23
N PRO A 26 -6.58 -17.37 33.24
CA PRO A 26 -6.09 -15.99 33.13
C PRO A 26 -5.20 -15.75 34.34
N SER A 27 -3.88 -15.75 34.14
CA SER A 27 -2.94 -15.33 35.16
C SER A 27 -3.32 -13.90 35.55
N ARG A 28 -3.47 -13.64 36.85
CA ARG A 28 -3.65 -12.27 37.32
C ARG A 28 -2.44 -11.46 36.81
N PRO A 29 -2.64 -10.31 36.16
CA PRO A 29 -1.53 -9.48 35.74
C PRO A 29 -0.66 -9.18 36.95
N LYS A 30 0.64 -9.41 36.84
CA LYS A 30 1.57 -9.12 37.92
C LYS A 30 1.69 -7.60 38.00
N SER A 31 1.15 -7.01 39.07
CA SER A 31 1.24 -5.57 39.30
C SER A 31 2.70 -5.12 39.28
N ILE A 32 3.03 -4.15 38.43
CA ILE A 32 4.36 -3.55 38.33
C ILE A 32 4.40 -2.32 39.23
N ASP A 33 5.27 -2.36 40.24
CA ASP A 33 5.52 -1.22 41.12
C ASP A 33 6.41 -0.19 40.41
N VAL A 34 5.85 1.00 40.14
CA VAL A 34 6.60 2.10 39.52
C VAL A 34 7.12 3.02 40.61
N SER A 35 8.44 3.22 40.64
CA SER A 35 9.08 4.13 41.59
C SER A 35 8.67 5.59 41.34
N LYS A 36 8.65 6.39 42.41
CA LYS A 36 8.49 7.85 42.31
C LYS A 36 9.69 8.54 41.67
N SER A 37 10.89 8.05 41.99
CA SER A 37 12.17 8.59 41.53
C SER A 37 12.92 7.61 40.63
N ALA A 38 13.81 8.13 39.79
CA ALA A 38 14.56 7.32 38.85
C ALA A 38 15.43 6.29 39.60
N PRO A 39 15.43 5.01 39.18
CA PRO A 39 16.41 4.03 39.63
C PRO A 39 17.85 4.49 39.34
N GLN A 40 18.81 4.04 40.15
CA GLN A 40 20.23 4.41 39.97
C GLN A 40 20.81 3.95 38.62
N ASN A 41 20.30 2.84 38.09
CA ASN A 41 20.71 2.29 36.80
C ASN A 41 19.89 2.81 35.61
N ALA A 42 19.05 3.83 35.81
CA ALA A 42 18.28 4.42 34.71
C ALA A 42 19.23 5.11 33.70
N GLY A 43 19.01 4.86 32.43
CA GLY A 43 19.81 5.41 31.36
C GLY A 43 19.58 6.91 31.13
N ILE A 44 20.62 7.58 30.64
CA ILE A 44 20.65 9.03 30.43
C ILE A 44 20.80 9.30 28.94
N PRO A 45 19.68 9.47 28.20
CA PRO A 45 19.76 9.92 26.81
C PRO A 45 20.37 11.33 26.72
N LEU A 46 20.89 11.70 25.56
CA LEU A 46 21.25 13.09 25.23
C LEU A 46 20.03 13.88 24.79
N ASP A 47 20.22 15.17 24.55
CA ASP A 47 19.31 15.96 23.73
C ASP A 47 19.28 15.41 22.29
N SER A 48 18.17 15.68 21.60
CA SER A 48 17.94 15.21 20.22
C SER A 48 18.17 13.70 20.10
N PHE A 49 17.67 12.93 21.08
CA PHE A 49 17.86 11.48 21.15
C PHE A 49 17.40 10.80 19.86
N MET A 50 16.22 11.19 19.38
CA MET A 50 15.68 10.72 18.09
C MET A 50 16.23 11.62 16.98
N SER A 51 17.25 11.13 16.29
CA SER A 51 17.97 11.77 15.21
C SER A 51 18.04 10.87 13.98
N PHE A 52 18.58 11.38 12.87
CA PHE A 52 18.60 10.68 11.59
C PHE A 52 20.00 10.62 11.00
N SER A 53 20.24 9.53 10.26
CA SER A 53 21.40 9.35 9.40
C SER A 53 20.90 9.28 7.97
N PHE A 54 21.53 9.96 7.02
CA PHE A 54 21.15 10.04 5.62
C PHE A 54 22.33 9.59 4.76
N GLU A 55 22.07 8.76 3.75
CA GLU A 55 23.01 8.54 2.66
C GLU A 55 23.42 9.88 2.03
N LEU A 56 24.72 10.12 1.86
CA LEU A 56 25.28 11.34 1.28
C LEU A 56 24.65 11.62 -0.08
N SER A 57 24.45 10.59 -0.89
CA SER A 57 23.82 10.69 -2.21
C SER A 57 22.35 11.11 -2.17
N SER A 58 21.63 10.79 -1.09
CA SER A 58 20.21 11.09 -0.92
C SER A 58 19.99 12.44 -0.23
N TRP A 59 21.03 13.04 0.35
CA TRP A 59 20.90 14.29 1.11
C TRP A 59 20.23 15.42 0.32
N PRO A 60 20.55 15.66 -0.98
CA PRO A 60 19.86 16.68 -1.76
C PRO A 60 18.37 16.39 -1.97
N ASP A 61 17.95 15.12 -2.01
CA ASP A 61 16.52 14.78 -2.12
C ASP A 61 15.79 15.12 -0.82
N PHE A 62 16.39 14.81 0.32
CA PHE A 62 15.80 15.04 1.65
C PHE A 62 15.78 16.52 2.01
N ALA A 63 16.84 17.26 1.75
CA ALA A 63 16.96 18.66 2.14
C ALA A 63 16.48 19.64 1.05
N GLY A 64 16.66 19.29 -0.23
CA GLY A 64 16.51 20.23 -1.35
C GLY A 64 17.73 21.15 -1.48
N ASN A 65 17.55 22.27 -2.18
CA ASN A 65 18.56 23.32 -2.32
C ASN A 65 17.98 24.69 -1.97
N LEU A 66 18.78 25.77 -2.04
CA LEU A 66 18.32 27.11 -1.65
C LEU A 66 17.14 27.61 -2.49
N SER A 67 17.03 27.17 -3.74
CA SER A 67 15.92 27.57 -4.63
C SER A 67 14.68 26.70 -4.44
N ASN A 68 14.85 25.42 -4.08
CA ASN A 68 13.79 24.43 -3.91
C ASN A 68 14.04 23.62 -2.62
N PRO A 69 13.85 24.21 -1.43
CA PRO A 69 14.00 23.50 -0.17
C PRO A 69 12.88 22.45 -0.02
N ASN A 70 13.20 21.30 0.58
CA ASN A 70 12.20 20.25 0.80
C ASN A 70 11.37 20.57 2.06
N VAL A 71 10.25 21.27 1.84
CA VAL A 71 9.30 21.67 2.90
C VAL A 71 8.71 20.47 3.63
N PHE A 72 8.49 19.35 2.94
CA PHE A 72 7.95 18.13 3.54
C PHE A 72 8.90 17.56 4.61
N THR A 73 10.18 17.36 4.28
CA THR A 73 11.19 16.94 5.26
C THR A 73 11.30 17.95 6.41
N SER A 74 11.25 19.25 6.09
CA SER A 74 11.32 20.32 7.09
C SER A 74 10.17 20.25 8.10
N ASN A 75 8.95 19.98 7.65
CA ASN A 75 7.79 19.80 8.53
C ASN A 75 7.97 18.58 9.43
N LEU A 76 8.36 17.44 8.87
CA LEU A 76 8.54 16.19 9.62
C LEU A 76 9.62 16.32 10.71
N MET A 77 10.75 16.95 10.39
CA MET A 77 11.83 17.21 11.35
C MET A 77 11.40 18.20 12.45
N SER A 78 10.65 19.24 12.08
CA SER A 78 10.14 20.24 13.03
C SER A 78 9.14 19.64 14.02
N ASN A 79 8.30 18.71 13.59
CA ASN A 79 7.35 18.02 14.47
C ASN A 79 8.07 17.21 15.54
N LEU A 80 9.08 16.43 15.15
CA LEU A 80 9.91 15.68 16.10
C LEU A 80 10.65 16.63 17.05
N GLY A 81 11.14 17.76 16.54
CA GLY A 81 11.76 18.81 17.35
C GLY A 81 10.83 19.36 18.43
N LYS A 82 9.58 19.66 18.08
CA LYS A 82 8.55 20.11 19.03
C LYS A 82 8.21 19.03 20.07
N LEU A 83 8.17 17.76 19.66
CA LEU A 83 7.81 16.65 20.55
C LEU A 83 8.91 16.33 21.55
N GLN A 84 10.18 16.23 21.13
CA GLN A 84 11.27 15.89 22.06
C GLN A 84 11.87 17.12 22.77
N GLY A 85 11.64 18.33 22.26
CA GLY A 85 12.14 19.59 22.83
C GLY A 85 13.41 20.14 22.18
N SER A 86 14.02 19.40 21.25
CA SER A 86 15.19 19.83 20.48
C SER A 86 15.16 19.24 19.07
N MET A 87 15.66 20.00 18.09
CA MET A 87 15.65 19.57 16.69
C MET A 87 16.47 18.28 16.50
N PRO A 88 15.98 17.29 15.73
CA PRO A 88 16.77 16.12 15.37
C PRO A 88 18.08 16.53 14.69
N ILE A 89 19.14 15.76 14.92
CA ILE A 89 20.44 15.93 14.25
C ILE A 89 20.42 15.15 12.93
N ALA A 90 20.97 15.74 11.88
CA ALA A 90 21.15 15.08 10.59
C ALA A 90 22.62 14.68 10.39
N ARG A 91 22.90 13.37 10.42
CA ARG A 91 24.20 12.81 10.03
C ARG A 91 24.17 12.49 8.54
N VAL A 92 25.02 13.12 7.75
CA VAL A 92 25.09 12.93 6.29
C VAL A 92 26.34 12.12 5.97
N GLY A 93 26.15 10.87 5.58
CA GLY A 93 27.23 9.88 5.41
C GLY A 93 26.76 8.60 4.71
N GLY A 94 26.91 7.44 5.37
CA GLY A 94 26.54 6.14 4.81
C GLY A 94 27.52 5.66 3.74
N ASN A 95 27.22 4.52 3.09
CA ASN A 95 28.11 3.92 2.09
C ASN A 95 28.44 4.87 0.94
N THR A 96 27.48 5.73 0.56
CA THR A 96 27.67 6.64 -0.56
C THR A 96 28.69 7.74 -0.31
N GLN A 97 29.08 8.00 0.95
CA GLN A 97 30.14 8.97 1.24
C GLN A 97 31.51 8.49 0.75
N ASP A 98 31.80 7.19 0.87
CA ASP A 98 33.12 6.61 0.60
C ASP A 98 33.39 6.35 -0.89
N ILE A 99 32.39 6.62 -1.73
CA ILE A 99 32.49 6.55 -3.20
C ILE A 99 32.24 7.89 -3.89
N ALA A 100 31.84 8.93 -3.14
CA ALA A 100 31.61 10.26 -3.70
C ALA A 100 32.93 11.02 -3.88
N ILE A 101 33.17 11.51 -5.09
CA ILE A 101 34.35 12.34 -5.41
C ILE A 101 33.92 13.79 -5.59
N PHE A 102 34.58 14.71 -4.89
CA PHE A 102 34.32 16.14 -5.03
C PHE A 102 35.00 16.73 -6.27
N ASP A 103 34.24 17.45 -7.09
CA ASP A 103 34.73 18.20 -8.25
C ASP A 103 34.29 19.66 -8.15
N GLU A 104 35.25 20.54 -7.91
CA GLU A 104 35.00 21.99 -7.76
C GLU A 104 34.46 22.65 -9.04
N SER A 105 34.75 22.08 -10.21
CA SER A 105 34.27 22.61 -11.49
C SER A 105 32.84 22.20 -11.82
N GLN A 106 32.28 21.22 -11.08
CA GLN A 106 30.94 20.71 -11.30
C GLN A 106 29.89 21.72 -10.86
N LYS A 107 29.05 22.17 -11.81
CA LYS A 107 27.96 23.12 -11.52
C LYS A 107 26.76 22.46 -10.84
N THR A 108 26.47 21.21 -11.20
CA THR A 108 25.40 20.41 -10.61
C THR A 108 25.79 19.95 -9.20
N GLY A 109 24.85 19.96 -8.26
CA GLY A 109 25.15 19.58 -6.88
C GLY A 109 25.63 18.14 -6.78
N LEU A 110 24.89 17.20 -7.36
CA LEU A 110 25.24 15.80 -7.40
C LEU A 110 24.98 15.20 -8.78
N VAL A 111 25.93 14.42 -9.28
CA VAL A 111 25.76 13.53 -10.42
C VAL A 111 25.93 12.11 -9.92
N GLY A 112 24.87 11.31 -10.03
CA GLY A 112 24.85 9.92 -9.57
C GLY A 112 24.44 8.97 -10.67
N ILE A 113 25.25 7.94 -10.94
CA ILE A 113 24.93 6.88 -11.90
C ILE A 113 24.56 5.61 -11.13
N ILE A 114 23.34 5.14 -11.34
CA ILE A 114 22.86 3.86 -10.80
C ILE A 114 23.39 2.72 -11.66
N ARG A 115 23.97 1.71 -11.01
CA ARG A 115 24.37 0.45 -11.64
C ARG A 115 23.54 -0.68 -11.02
N PRO A 116 22.40 -1.06 -11.64
CA PRO A 116 21.43 -1.97 -11.02
C PRO A 116 21.99 -3.34 -10.60
N ASN A 117 23.08 -3.79 -11.24
CA ASN A 117 23.79 -5.01 -10.89
C ASN A 117 24.64 -4.91 -9.61
N VAL A 118 24.91 -3.69 -9.11
CA VAL A 118 25.64 -3.43 -7.86
C VAL A 118 24.67 -2.94 -6.79
N SER A 119 23.91 -1.89 -7.10
CA SER A 119 22.82 -1.40 -6.26
C SER A 119 21.74 -0.81 -7.15
N ALA A 120 20.51 -1.22 -6.87
CA ALA A 120 19.35 -0.68 -7.54
C ALA A 120 18.92 0.65 -6.87
N ASP A 121 19.10 0.79 -5.56
CA ASP A 121 18.43 1.83 -4.75
C ASP A 121 19.23 3.14 -4.62
N TYR A 122 20.55 3.12 -4.84
CA TYR A 122 21.41 4.30 -4.76
C TYR A 122 22.50 4.30 -5.86
N PRO A 123 23.01 5.47 -6.28
CA PRO A 123 24.06 5.55 -7.28
C PRO A 123 25.39 4.99 -6.76
N THR A 124 26.15 4.30 -7.62
CA THR A 124 27.44 3.69 -7.25
C THR A 124 28.63 4.31 -7.97
N ILE A 125 28.38 5.37 -8.74
CA ILE A 125 29.38 6.30 -9.26
C ILE A 125 28.81 7.68 -8.95
N ILE A 126 29.54 8.46 -8.14
CA ILE A 126 29.02 9.70 -7.57
C ILE A 126 30.09 10.79 -7.68
N THR A 127 29.70 11.94 -8.21
CA THR A 127 30.48 13.18 -8.11
C THR A 127 29.62 14.29 -7.51
N ILE A 128 30.21 15.06 -6.59
CA ILE A 128 29.55 16.20 -5.94
C ILE A 128 30.28 17.51 -6.25
N GLY A 129 29.51 18.56 -6.52
CA GLY A 129 30.00 19.91 -6.77
C GLY A 129 29.68 20.88 -5.64
N PRO A 130 30.16 22.14 -5.70
CA PRO A 130 29.92 23.12 -4.64
C PRO A 130 28.45 23.33 -4.25
N SER A 131 27.52 23.25 -5.21
CA SER A 131 26.07 23.43 -4.95
C SER A 131 25.44 22.28 -4.16
N PHE A 132 26.10 21.13 -4.00
CA PHE A 132 25.67 20.06 -3.08
C PHE A 132 25.44 20.60 -1.66
N PHE A 133 26.36 21.45 -1.21
CA PHE A 133 26.41 21.93 0.16
C PHE A 133 25.31 22.96 0.50
N GLU A 134 24.60 23.49 -0.50
CA GLU A 134 23.41 24.33 -0.28
C GLU A 134 22.35 23.62 0.57
N SER A 135 22.26 22.29 0.43
CA SER A 135 21.35 21.43 1.18
C SER A 135 21.40 21.64 2.70
N TYR A 136 22.59 21.93 3.26
CA TYR A 136 22.75 22.19 4.70
C TYR A 136 22.08 23.47 5.20
N GLN A 137 21.78 24.40 4.29
CA GLN A 137 21.22 25.71 4.61
C GLN A 137 19.69 25.75 4.49
N THR A 138 19.07 24.64 4.08
CA THR A 138 17.62 24.54 3.82
C THR A 138 16.81 24.04 5.02
N MET A 139 17.46 23.35 5.96
CA MET A 139 16.78 22.69 7.08
C MET A 139 16.26 23.69 8.12
N PRO A 140 15.23 23.31 8.91
CA PRO A 140 14.67 24.20 9.93
C PRO A 140 15.73 24.69 10.93
N LYS A 141 15.57 25.93 11.37
CA LYS A 141 16.49 26.57 12.34
C LYS A 141 16.66 25.69 13.59
N GLY A 142 17.92 25.51 14.00
CA GLY A 142 18.29 24.66 15.14
C GLY A 142 18.65 23.23 14.77
N THR A 143 18.44 22.81 13.51
CA THR A 143 19.00 21.56 13.00
C THR A 143 20.52 21.62 13.05
N ARG A 144 21.15 20.62 13.66
CA ARG A 144 22.60 20.46 13.69
C ARG A 144 23.02 19.27 12.84
N PHE A 145 24.28 19.27 12.40
CA PHE A 145 24.76 18.33 11.40
C PHE A 145 26.04 17.61 11.81
N THR A 146 26.11 16.34 11.43
CA THR A 146 27.39 15.62 11.26
C THR A 146 27.61 15.42 9.77
N HIS A 147 28.83 15.64 9.29
CA HIS A 147 29.17 15.38 7.88
C HIS A 147 30.34 14.40 7.78
N GLY A 148 30.13 13.34 7.00
CA GLY A 148 31.13 12.33 6.71
C GLY A 148 31.94 12.61 5.45
N PHE A 149 33.25 12.39 5.56
CA PHE A 149 34.23 12.53 4.50
C PHE A 149 34.66 11.16 3.94
N ASN A 150 34.95 11.14 2.64
CA ASN A 150 35.35 9.94 1.91
C ASN A 150 36.75 9.46 2.34
N MET A 151 36.80 8.27 2.94
CA MET A 151 38.01 7.50 3.25
C MET A 151 38.17 6.28 2.34
N GLY A 152 37.06 5.68 1.86
CA GLY A 152 37.08 4.48 1.03
C GLY A 152 37.89 4.65 -0.25
N ALA A 153 37.58 5.70 -1.04
CA ALA A 153 38.32 6.05 -2.25
C ALA A 153 39.69 6.64 -1.91
N ASN A 154 40.74 5.82 -1.98
CA ASN A 154 42.05 6.13 -1.41
C ASN A 154 43.13 6.55 -2.42
N SER A 155 42.77 6.83 -3.68
CA SER A 155 43.74 7.39 -4.64
C SER A 155 44.20 8.78 -4.19
N SER A 156 45.40 9.21 -4.59
CA SER A 156 45.91 10.53 -4.22
C SER A 156 44.98 11.67 -4.69
N ALA A 157 44.35 11.49 -5.87
CA ALA A 157 43.36 12.44 -6.39
C ALA A 157 42.07 12.44 -5.57
N ALA A 158 41.56 11.27 -5.16
CA ALA A 158 40.37 11.16 -4.34
C ALA A 158 40.59 11.79 -2.96
N ARG A 159 41.72 11.52 -2.31
CA ARG A 159 42.08 12.17 -1.03
C ARG A 159 42.18 13.69 -1.16
N ALA A 160 42.84 14.18 -2.21
CA ALA A 160 42.91 15.61 -2.48
C ALA A 160 41.52 16.25 -2.67
N ALA A 161 40.62 15.57 -3.37
CA ALA A 161 39.23 15.98 -3.50
C ALA A 161 38.50 16.00 -2.15
N THR A 162 38.68 14.98 -1.30
CA THR A 162 38.14 14.93 0.07
C THR A 162 38.60 16.13 0.88
N TRP A 163 39.92 16.42 0.94
CA TRP A 163 40.43 17.59 1.68
C TRP A 163 39.81 18.88 1.18
N LYS A 164 39.74 19.06 -0.16
CA LYS A 164 39.15 20.26 -0.77
C LYS A 164 37.67 20.43 -0.41
N SER A 165 36.91 19.34 -0.37
CA SER A 165 35.49 19.36 0.01
C SER A 165 35.25 19.85 1.44
N ALA A 166 36.20 19.64 2.36
CA ALA A 166 36.07 20.09 3.76
C ALA A 166 35.93 21.62 3.89
N ALA A 167 36.58 22.38 3.01
CA ALA A 167 36.44 23.83 2.97
C ALA A 167 35.02 24.28 2.56
N TYR A 168 34.35 23.53 1.70
CA TYR A 168 32.97 23.81 1.27
C TYR A 168 31.97 23.37 2.33
N ALA A 169 32.15 22.18 2.90
CA ALA A 169 31.33 21.67 3.99
C ALA A 169 31.33 22.63 5.19
N CYS A 170 32.52 23.07 5.66
CA CYS A 170 32.60 23.95 6.83
C CYS A 170 31.94 25.32 6.59
N LYS A 171 32.06 25.87 5.38
CA LYS A 171 31.44 27.17 5.03
C LYS A 171 29.92 27.08 4.98
N ALA A 172 29.39 26.00 4.38
CA ALA A 172 27.96 25.84 4.21
C ALA A 172 27.25 25.46 5.52
N ILE A 173 27.85 24.60 6.34
CA ILE A 173 27.26 24.15 7.61
C ILE A 173 27.42 25.22 8.70
N GLY A 174 28.59 25.87 8.75
CA GLY A 174 28.88 26.93 9.71
C GLY A 174 28.72 26.47 11.16
N ASN A 175 28.11 27.32 12.00
CA ASN A 175 27.92 27.06 13.43
C ASN A 175 26.93 25.91 13.74
N ASN A 176 26.24 25.37 12.75
CA ASN A 176 25.33 24.23 12.94
C ASN A 176 26.07 22.89 12.90
N LEU A 177 27.38 22.89 12.64
CA LEU A 177 28.20 21.70 12.65
C LEU A 177 28.41 21.20 14.08
N LEU A 178 28.15 19.91 14.28
CA LEU A 178 28.42 19.21 15.53
C LEU A 178 29.77 18.49 15.48
N TYR A 179 29.86 17.53 14.55
CA TYR A 179 30.99 16.63 14.43
C TYR A 179 31.34 16.40 12.96
N TRP A 180 32.60 16.09 12.72
CA TRP A 180 33.02 15.46 11.47
C TRP A 180 32.97 13.93 11.60
N GLU A 181 32.95 13.24 10.48
CA GLU A 181 33.14 11.79 10.38
C GLU A 181 34.09 11.53 9.20
N TYR A 182 34.93 10.50 9.26
CA TYR A 182 35.88 10.17 8.20
C TYR A 182 35.89 8.67 7.94
N GLY A 183 35.27 8.25 6.85
CA GLY A 183 34.97 6.85 6.58
C GLY A 183 33.67 6.38 7.25
N ASN A 184 33.01 5.41 6.62
CA ASN A 184 31.78 4.77 7.06
C ASN A 184 31.99 3.25 7.00
N GLU A 185 31.78 2.56 8.13
CA GLU A 185 31.93 1.10 8.22
C GLU A 185 33.28 0.61 7.66
N PRO A 186 34.42 1.15 8.16
CA PRO A 186 35.75 0.77 7.68
C PRO A 186 36.07 -0.72 7.90
N ASP A 187 35.36 -1.38 8.82
CA ASP A 187 35.37 -2.83 9.02
C ASP A 187 34.80 -3.62 7.82
N LEU A 188 34.12 -2.96 6.88
CA LEU A 188 33.64 -3.51 5.61
C LEU A 188 34.47 -3.09 4.39
N PHE A 189 35.58 -2.36 4.57
CA PHE A 189 36.40 -1.90 3.45
C PHE A 189 37.01 -3.03 2.63
N HIS A 190 37.30 -4.17 3.27
CA HIS A 190 37.72 -5.37 2.55
C HIS A 190 36.59 -5.90 1.65
N ALA A 191 35.41 -6.14 2.23
CA ALA A 191 34.25 -6.65 1.49
C ALA A 191 33.78 -5.71 0.37
N SER A 192 34.02 -4.41 0.53
CA SER A 192 33.71 -3.36 -0.45
C SER A 192 34.82 -3.16 -1.51
N GLY A 193 35.97 -3.83 -1.35
CA GLY A 193 37.10 -3.76 -2.29
C GLY A 193 37.95 -2.49 -2.16
N TYR A 194 37.81 -1.71 -1.09
CA TYR A 194 38.61 -0.51 -0.86
C TYR A 194 39.99 -0.83 -0.27
N ARG A 195 40.10 -1.90 0.51
CA ARG A 195 41.33 -2.31 1.19
C ARG A 195 41.56 -3.83 1.04
N PRO A 196 42.82 -4.29 1.07
CA PRO A 196 43.14 -5.72 1.03
C PRO A 196 42.78 -6.39 2.37
N LEU A 197 42.79 -7.73 2.39
CA LEU A 197 42.38 -8.52 3.58
C LEU A 197 43.30 -8.29 4.79
N GLU A 198 44.57 -7.95 4.55
CA GLU A 198 45.58 -7.71 5.57
C GLU A 198 45.42 -6.35 6.29
N TYR A 199 44.53 -5.48 5.79
CA TYR A 199 44.23 -4.19 6.38
C TYR A 199 43.64 -4.36 7.78
N ASN A 200 44.39 -3.96 8.80
CA ASN A 200 44.09 -4.19 10.21
C ASN A 200 43.87 -2.88 10.97
N GLU A 201 43.62 -2.97 12.28
CA GLU A 201 43.30 -1.80 13.10
C GLU A 201 44.44 -0.77 13.19
N ALA A 202 45.71 -1.20 13.11
CA ALA A 202 46.83 -0.26 13.11
C ALA A 202 46.90 0.53 11.81
N ASP A 203 46.63 -0.11 10.67
CA ASP A 203 46.56 0.55 9.36
C ASP A 203 45.39 1.55 9.33
N TYR A 204 44.21 1.13 9.82
CA TYR A 204 43.04 2.00 9.95
C TYR A 204 43.31 3.21 10.83
N VAL A 205 43.91 3.02 12.02
CA VAL A 205 44.24 4.14 12.93
C VAL A 205 45.26 5.08 12.30
N SER A 206 46.29 4.56 11.62
CA SER A 206 47.26 5.39 10.90
C SER A 206 46.58 6.25 9.82
N GLU A 207 45.69 5.65 9.04
CA GLU A 207 44.96 6.36 7.99
C GLU A 207 43.96 7.39 8.55
N TRP A 208 43.26 7.02 9.64
CA TRP A 208 42.37 7.92 10.39
C TRP A 208 43.10 9.14 10.92
N LEU A 209 44.23 8.96 11.61
CA LEU A 209 45.00 10.07 12.19
C LEU A 209 45.54 11.00 11.10
N ASN A 210 46.09 10.45 10.02
CA ASN A 210 46.59 11.24 8.90
C ASN A 210 45.47 12.03 8.22
N GLY A 211 44.32 11.40 8.01
CA GLY A 211 43.22 12.03 7.31
C GLY A 211 42.51 13.10 8.13
N THR A 212 42.20 12.79 9.40
CA THR A 212 41.59 13.78 10.30
C THR A 212 42.50 14.99 10.53
N ASN A 213 43.83 14.82 10.52
CA ASN A 213 44.76 15.95 10.54
C ASN A 213 44.63 16.83 9.28
N ALA A 214 44.60 16.25 8.09
CA ALA A 214 44.48 16.98 6.83
C ALA A 214 43.13 17.72 6.66
N ILE A 215 42.00 17.10 7.07
CA ILE A 215 40.70 17.80 7.18
C ILE A 215 40.84 18.97 8.16
N SER A 216 41.42 18.74 9.33
CA SER A 216 41.52 19.76 10.39
C SER A 216 42.36 20.97 9.94
N GLU A 217 43.47 20.75 9.23
CA GLU A 217 44.28 21.83 8.65
C GLU A 217 43.51 22.62 7.58
N THR A 218 42.75 21.92 6.73
CA THR A 218 41.93 22.57 5.70
C THR A 218 40.82 23.41 6.33
N VAL A 219 40.10 22.87 7.32
CA VAL A 219 39.04 23.58 8.05
C VAL A 219 39.61 24.76 8.83
N LYS A 220 40.76 24.60 9.50
CA LYS A 220 41.43 25.71 10.20
C LYS A 220 41.75 26.88 9.27
N THR A 221 42.14 26.59 8.04
CA THR A 221 42.45 27.60 7.02
C THR A 221 41.18 28.24 6.43
N ALA A 222 40.20 27.41 6.04
CA ALA A 222 38.99 27.87 5.35
C ALA A 222 37.92 28.47 6.28
N CYS A 223 37.83 27.96 7.51
CA CYS A 223 36.82 28.27 8.52
C CYS A 223 37.45 28.36 9.93
N PRO A 224 38.26 29.39 10.25
CA PRO A 224 38.99 29.47 11.52
C PRO A 224 38.14 29.35 12.79
N LYS A 225 36.86 29.77 12.73
CA LYS A 225 35.90 29.67 13.84
C LYS A 225 35.49 28.23 14.16
N LEU A 226 35.67 27.30 13.22
CA LEU A 226 35.39 25.88 13.35
C LEU A 226 36.68 25.06 13.50
N ALA A 227 37.84 25.71 13.66
CA ALA A 227 39.09 25.05 13.97
C ALA A 227 38.95 24.27 15.29
N GLY A 228 39.40 23.01 15.30
CA GLY A 228 39.25 22.13 16.46
C GLY A 228 37.88 21.46 16.58
N THR A 229 37.01 21.54 15.56
CA THR A 229 35.80 20.71 15.53
C THR A 229 36.18 19.23 15.60
N LYS A 230 35.57 18.52 16.53
CA LYS A 230 35.86 17.11 16.83
C LYS A 230 35.07 16.14 15.95
N TYR A 231 35.38 14.86 16.07
CA TYR A 231 34.88 13.78 15.26
C TYR A 231 33.94 12.85 16.03
N MET A 232 33.04 12.22 15.27
CA MET A 232 32.32 11.01 15.62
C MET A 232 33.07 9.82 15.02
N ALA A 233 33.34 8.79 15.83
CA ALA A 233 34.14 7.63 15.42
C ALA A 233 33.85 6.40 16.32
N PRO A 234 34.16 5.17 15.90
CA PRO A 234 34.73 4.82 14.59
C PRO A 234 33.69 4.45 13.53
N SER A 235 32.39 4.46 13.87
CA SER A 235 31.27 4.19 12.93
C SER A 235 31.37 2.82 12.26
N PHE A 236 31.75 1.80 13.04
CA PHE A 236 31.85 0.40 12.58
C PHE A 236 30.47 -0.25 12.44
N ALA A 237 30.33 -1.14 11.46
CA ALA A 237 29.12 -1.93 11.22
C ALA A 237 28.95 -3.06 12.25
N GLY A 238 30.05 -3.77 12.54
CA GLY A 238 30.12 -4.93 13.41
C GLY A 238 30.47 -4.59 14.86
N VAL A 239 30.12 -5.51 15.77
CA VAL A 239 30.49 -5.44 17.20
C VAL A 239 31.80 -6.15 17.54
N ALA A 240 32.38 -6.89 16.58
CA ALA A 240 33.64 -7.61 16.73
C ALA A 240 34.17 -8.02 15.35
N ALA A 241 35.48 -8.24 15.23
CA ALA A 241 36.06 -8.75 14.00
C ALA A 241 35.64 -10.20 13.71
N ASN A 242 35.36 -10.50 12.45
CA ASN A 242 35.13 -11.84 11.91
C ASN A 242 35.51 -11.90 10.40
N GLU A 243 35.14 -12.97 9.70
CA GLU A 243 35.45 -13.15 8.27
C GLU A 243 34.84 -12.07 7.35
N TYR A 244 33.80 -11.37 7.81
CA TYR A 244 33.10 -10.33 7.06
C TYR A 244 33.43 -8.91 7.56
N PHE A 245 33.32 -8.67 8.87
CA PHE A 245 33.74 -7.42 9.51
C PHE A 245 35.21 -7.56 9.91
N THR A 246 36.14 -7.05 9.12
CA THR A 246 37.57 -7.39 9.27
C THR A 246 38.28 -6.60 10.37
N LEU A 247 37.66 -5.55 10.92
CA LEU A 247 38.22 -4.74 11.99
C LEU A 247 37.38 -4.84 13.28
N ASP A 248 38.03 -4.76 14.43
CA ASP A 248 37.38 -4.75 15.75
C ASP A 248 37.39 -3.34 16.37
N PRO A 249 36.23 -2.80 16.81
CA PRO A 249 36.16 -1.43 17.32
C PRO A 249 36.96 -1.27 18.62
N VAL A 250 37.01 -2.28 19.49
CA VAL A 250 37.79 -2.24 20.74
C VAL A 250 39.29 -2.25 20.42
N LYS A 251 39.72 -3.02 19.42
CA LYS A 251 41.12 -3.03 18.99
C LYS A 251 41.53 -1.71 18.34
N ALA A 252 40.66 -1.05 17.58
CA ALA A 252 40.92 0.30 17.05
C ALA A 252 41.17 1.32 18.18
N TRP A 253 40.37 1.27 19.26
CA TRP A 253 40.63 2.07 20.46
C TRP A 253 41.97 1.71 21.11
N ARG A 254 42.26 0.42 21.32
CA ARG A 254 43.58 -0.02 21.86
C ARG A 254 44.76 0.38 20.98
N ALA A 255 44.58 0.46 19.66
CA ALA A 255 45.59 0.94 18.73
C ALA A 255 45.78 2.47 18.77
N GLY A 256 44.90 3.21 19.46
CA GLY A 256 45.04 4.65 19.70
C GLY A 256 44.34 5.50 18.65
N ILE A 257 43.13 5.13 18.23
CA ILE A 257 42.33 5.94 17.28
C ILE A 257 42.14 7.40 17.74
N ASP A 258 42.06 7.63 19.06
CA ASP A 258 41.91 8.96 19.66
C ASP A 258 43.23 9.56 20.15
N LYS A 259 44.38 9.14 19.60
CA LYS A 259 45.69 9.67 19.98
C LYS A 259 45.80 11.20 19.78
N ALA A 260 44.97 11.76 18.91
CA ALA A 260 44.90 13.19 18.64
C ALA A 260 43.91 13.96 19.56
N ASP A 261 43.25 13.30 20.51
CA ASP A 261 42.21 13.87 21.39
C ASP A 261 41.13 14.65 20.60
N ASN A 262 40.69 14.04 19.50
CA ASN A 262 39.82 14.67 18.52
C ASN A 262 38.48 13.94 18.35
N ILE A 263 38.21 12.88 19.11
CA ILE A 263 36.91 12.20 19.13
C ILE A 263 36.07 12.76 20.30
N GLU A 264 34.88 13.30 19.98
CA GLU A 264 33.95 13.80 21.00
C GLU A 264 32.88 12.78 21.37
N ILE A 265 32.57 11.84 20.46
CA ILE A 265 31.49 10.90 20.65
C ILE A 265 31.82 9.55 20.00
N VAL A 266 31.59 8.47 20.75
CA VAL A 266 31.80 7.11 20.26
C VAL A 266 30.55 6.65 19.52
N ALA A 267 30.69 6.23 18.26
CA ALA A 267 29.59 5.76 17.44
C ALA A 267 29.83 4.35 16.90
N GLY A 268 28.81 3.51 17.02
CA GLY A 268 28.69 2.24 16.30
C GLY A 268 27.43 2.21 15.44
N HIS A 269 27.31 1.23 14.56
CA HIS A 269 26.11 0.97 13.78
C HIS A 269 25.42 -0.31 14.21
N ASN A 270 24.14 -0.48 13.85
CA ASN A 270 23.41 -1.70 14.16
C ASN A 270 22.27 -1.98 13.17
N TYR A 271 22.00 -3.25 12.89
CA TYR A 271 20.76 -3.69 12.27
C TYR A 271 20.31 -5.01 12.92
N MET A 272 19.00 -5.26 13.04
CA MET A 272 18.49 -6.49 13.66
C MET A 272 18.85 -7.73 12.83
N GLY A 273 18.96 -7.57 11.51
CA GLY A 273 19.36 -8.61 10.58
C GLY A 273 19.61 -8.04 9.19
N VAL A 274 19.82 -8.92 8.21
CA VAL A 274 20.03 -8.55 6.81
C VAL A 274 18.77 -8.90 6.02
N SER A 275 18.28 -7.99 5.17
CA SER A 275 17.01 -8.15 4.44
C SER A 275 16.95 -9.35 3.49
N THR A 276 18.06 -10.02 3.22
CA THR A 276 18.15 -11.24 2.38
C THR A 276 18.16 -12.54 3.17
N ASN A 277 18.25 -12.50 4.51
CA ASN A 277 18.31 -13.71 5.32
C ASN A 277 16.95 -14.43 5.34
N LEU A 278 16.96 -15.75 5.20
CA LEU A 278 15.78 -16.60 5.33
C LEU A 278 15.25 -16.59 6.77
N GLY A 279 13.94 -16.76 6.95
CA GLY A 279 13.30 -16.89 8.28
C GLY A 279 13.03 -15.58 9.04
N ILE A 280 13.41 -14.42 8.50
CA ILE A 280 13.05 -13.12 9.11
C ILE A 280 11.54 -12.85 8.95
N THR A 281 10.88 -12.60 10.07
CA THR A 281 9.44 -12.27 10.15
C THR A 281 9.21 -11.11 11.12
N LEU A 282 7.99 -10.53 11.14
CA LEU A 282 7.63 -9.55 12.16
C LEU A 282 7.72 -10.17 13.55
N GLN A 283 6.95 -11.23 13.85
CA GLN A 283 6.91 -11.82 15.19
C GLN A 283 8.25 -12.41 15.65
N GLY A 284 8.94 -13.13 14.77
CA GLY A 284 10.14 -13.88 15.13
C GLY A 284 11.42 -13.04 15.15
N THR A 285 11.40 -11.81 14.62
CA THR A 285 12.60 -10.96 14.52
C THR A 285 12.41 -9.58 15.10
N LEU A 286 11.50 -8.77 14.54
CA LEU A 286 11.37 -7.35 14.90
C LEU A 286 10.47 -7.15 16.12
N MET A 287 9.29 -7.77 16.14
CA MET A 287 8.31 -7.67 17.23
C MET A 287 8.58 -8.73 18.31
N ASN A 288 9.81 -8.73 18.82
CA ASN A 288 10.23 -9.62 19.91
C ASN A 288 11.26 -8.89 20.78
N HIS A 289 10.90 -8.64 22.04
CA HIS A 289 11.70 -7.87 22.98
C HIS A 289 12.98 -8.62 23.39
N THR A 290 12.94 -9.95 23.46
CA THR A 290 14.13 -10.77 23.72
C THR A 290 15.21 -10.53 22.65
N ASN A 291 14.80 -10.44 21.38
CA ASN A 291 15.73 -10.12 20.28
C ASN A 291 16.33 -8.72 20.42
N VAL A 292 15.53 -7.73 20.84
CA VAL A 292 16.01 -6.36 21.12
C VAL A 292 17.08 -6.38 22.21
N ILE A 293 16.83 -7.07 23.34
CA ILE A 293 17.81 -7.21 24.43
C ILE A 293 19.10 -7.86 23.92
N VAL A 294 18.99 -8.99 23.22
CA VAL A 294 20.14 -9.74 22.69
C VAL A 294 20.97 -8.87 21.75
N LYS A 295 20.33 -8.17 20.81
CA LYS A 295 21.03 -7.31 19.86
C LYS A 295 21.70 -6.11 20.52
N ALA A 296 21.01 -5.45 21.45
CA ALA A 296 21.57 -4.33 22.19
C ALA A 296 22.73 -4.77 23.11
N SER A 297 22.69 -5.99 23.67
CA SER A 297 23.77 -6.50 24.54
C SER A 297 25.14 -6.52 23.86
N GLY A 298 25.19 -6.79 22.54
CA GLY A 298 26.43 -6.72 21.76
C GLY A 298 27.02 -5.30 21.72
N GLN A 299 26.17 -4.29 21.52
CA GLN A 299 26.57 -2.87 21.51
C GLN A 299 27.03 -2.41 22.90
N LEU A 300 26.31 -2.82 23.95
CA LEU A 300 26.67 -2.51 25.33
C LEU A 300 28.03 -3.11 25.70
N LYS A 301 28.29 -4.36 25.28
CA LYS A 301 29.59 -5.00 25.47
C LYS A 301 30.72 -4.22 24.78
N VAL A 302 30.52 -3.80 23.53
CA VAL A 302 31.52 -2.97 22.82
C VAL A 302 31.80 -1.67 23.58
N ARG A 303 30.76 -0.96 24.00
CA ARG A 303 30.90 0.27 24.80
C ARG A 303 31.74 0.02 26.05
N ASP A 304 31.39 -1.02 26.82
CA ASP A 304 32.04 -1.31 28.10
C ASP A 304 33.50 -1.74 27.89
N ASP A 305 33.77 -2.54 26.84
CA ASP A 305 35.12 -2.96 26.48
C ASP A 305 35.99 -1.80 25.97
N ILE A 306 35.42 -0.83 25.24
CA ILE A 306 36.11 0.42 24.85
C ILE A 306 36.48 1.23 26.09
N ARG A 307 35.55 1.39 27.04
CA ARG A 307 35.78 2.11 28.31
C ARG A 307 36.81 1.43 29.22
N ALA A 308 36.97 0.13 29.09
CA ALA A 308 37.98 -0.66 29.81
C ALA A 308 39.32 -0.75 29.05
N SER A 309 39.44 -0.17 27.86
CA SER A 309 40.65 -0.26 27.04
C SER A 309 41.78 0.65 27.53
N ALA A 310 43.03 0.34 27.18
CA ALA A 310 44.21 1.10 27.62
C ALA A 310 44.22 2.56 27.11
N ASN A 311 43.56 2.84 25.99
CA ASN A 311 43.40 4.18 25.43
C ASN A 311 41.91 4.57 25.44
N ALA A 312 41.19 4.25 26.52
CA ALA A 312 39.77 4.51 26.64
C ALA A 312 39.44 6.00 26.43
N PRO A 313 38.26 6.32 25.87
CA PRO A 313 37.79 7.69 25.82
C PRO A 313 37.61 8.26 27.24
N PRO A 314 37.53 9.59 27.39
CA PRO A 314 37.20 10.23 28.65
C PRO A 314 35.98 9.58 29.35
N PRO A 315 35.93 9.49 30.71
CA PRO A 315 34.92 8.72 31.44
C PRO A 315 33.45 9.05 31.14
N ASN A 316 33.17 10.24 30.61
CA ASN A 316 31.83 10.72 30.30
C ASN A 316 31.52 10.79 28.79
N THR A 317 32.40 10.28 27.93
CA THR A 317 32.18 10.28 26.48
C THR A 317 30.95 9.42 26.14
N PRO A 318 29.92 9.99 25.48
CA PRO A 318 28.73 9.25 25.12
C PRO A 318 29.02 8.18 24.07
N TYR A 319 28.28 7.07 24.15
CA TYR A 319 28.21 6.05 23.12
C TYR A 319 26.86 6.11 22.43
N ILE A 320 26.84 6.17 21.10
CA ILE A 320 25.63 6.35 20.30
C ILE A 320 25.54 5.35 19.15
N LEU A 321 24.36 5.22 18.57
CA LEU A 321 24.20 4.58 17.27
C LEU A 321 24.17 5.65 16.19
N GLY A 322 25.28 5.78 15.45
CA GLY A 322 25.47 6.77 14.37
C GLY A 322 24.71 6.41 13.08
N GLU A 323 24.38 5.14 12.93
CA GLU A 323 23.53 4.61 11.87
C GLU A 323 22.88 3.30 12.34
N HIS A 324 21.56 3.21 12.29
CA HIS A 324 20.88 1.92 12.47
C HIS A 324 19.48 1.95 11.88
N ASN A 325 18.94 0.76 11.57
CA ASN A 325 17.52 0.58 11.29
C ASN A 325 17.11 -0.90 11.43
N SER A 326 15.90 -1.26 11.03
CA SER A 326 15.34 -2.61 11.16
C SER A 326 16.22 -3.68 10.53
N LEU A 327 16.39 -3.66 9.20
CA LEU A 327 17.15 -4.66 8.45
C LEU A 327 18.14 -3.98 7.51
N ALA A 328 19.40 -4.43 7.51
CA ALA A 328 20.43 -3.97 6.59
C ALA A 328 20.06 -4.30 5.12
N ARG A 329 20.77 -3.70 4.16
CA ARG A 329 20.44 -3.72 2.72
C ARG A 329 19.04 -3.14 2.44
N GLN A 330 18.89 -1.86 2.77
CA GLN A 330 17.71 -1.02 2.46
C GLN A 330 16.38 -1.46 3.09
N GLY A 331 16.35 -2.55 3.85
CA GLY A 331 15.14 -3.11 4.44
C GLY A 331 14.32 -3.97 3.47
N ARG A 332 13.35 -4.70 4.03
CA ARG A 332 12.47 -5.62 3.27
C ARG A 332 11.03 -5.05 3.19
N PRO A 333 10.40 -4.99 2.00
CA PRO A 333 8.98 -4.63 1.89
C PRO A 333 8.10 -5.58 2.72
N GLY A 334 7.02 -5.06 3.30
CA GLY A 334 6.11 -5.79 4.20
C GLY A 334 6.64 -6.00 5.61
N LEU A 335 7.95 -5.82 5.85
CA LEU A 335 8.56 -5.89 7.19
C LEU A 335 9.05 -4.51 7.63
N SER A 336 10.08 -3.99 6.96
CA SER A 336 10.77 -2.76 7.35
C SER A 336 9.94 -1.48 7.17
N ASN A 337 8.95 -1.51 6.27
CA ASN A 337 8.04 -0.40 6.00
C ASN A 337 6.65 -0.59 6.62
N SER A 338 6.52 -1.43 7.66
CA SER A 338 5.25 -1.77 8.31
C SER A 338 5.09 -1.12 9.69
N PHE A 339 3.87 -1.11 10.21
CA PHE A 339 3.57 -0.68 11.59
C PHE A 339 4.29 -1.52 12.64
N GLY A 340 4.51 -2.81 12.39
CA GLY A 340 5.28 -3.70 13.25
C GLY A 340 6.74 -3.27 13.38
N ALA A 341 7.34 -2.78 12.29
CA ALA A 341 8.65 -2.12 12.37
C ALA A 341 8.60 -0.78 13.13
N ALA A 342 7.49 -0.05 13.09
CA ALA A 342 7.32 1.15 13.92
C ALA A 342 7.29 0.79 15.42
N LEU A 343 6.57 -0.26 15.81
CA LEU A 343 6.53 -0.77 17.19
C LEU A 343 7.89 -1.31 17.66
N TRP A 344 8.59 -2.07 16.81
CA TRP A 344 9.99 -2.45 17.05
C TRP A 344 10.88 -1.22 17.27
N GLY A 345 10.72 -0.19 16.44
CA GLY A 345 11.46 1.07 16.57
C GLY A 345 11.21 1.74 17.91
N VAL A 346 9.98 1.69 18.44
CA VAL A 346 9.66 2.22 19.77
C VAL A 346 10.39 1.43 20.87
N ASP A 347 10.29 0.10 20.85
CA ASP A 347 10.96 -0.79 21.82
C ASP A 347 12.48 -0.60 21.78
N TRP A 348 13.11 -0.76 20.61
CA TRP A 348 14.54 -0.62 20.41
C TRP A 348 15.07 0.70 20.96
N ASN A 349 14.45 1.82 20.56
CA ASN A 349 14.91 3.15 20.97
C ASN A 349 14.72 3.41 22.46
N ALA A 350 13.60 2.98 23.07
CA ALA A 350 13.39 3.11 24.50
C ALA A 350 14.35 2.22 25.31
N TYR A 351 14.62 1.00 24.82
CA TYR A 351 15.55 0.08 25.44
C TYR A 351 16.98 0.63 25.43
N ILE A 352 17.53 0.99 24.27
CA ILE A 352 18.92 1.49 24.20
C ILE A 352 19.09 2.79 25.03
N ALA A 353 18.07 3.66 25.08
CA ALA A 353 18.07 4.84 25.94
C ALA A 353 18.14 4.47 27.43
N SER A 354 17.39 3.45 27.85
CA SER A 354 17.42 2.94 29.23
C SER A 354 18.78 2.32 29.61
N GLN A 355 19.57 1.90 28.62
CA GLN A 355 20.84 1.21 28.80
C GLN A 355 22.07 2.10 28.56
N ASN A 356 21.94 3.43 28.54
CA ASN A 356 23.06 4.37 28.28
C ASN A 356 23.72 4.21 26.89
N ILE A 357 22.92 3.95 25.86
CA ILE A 357 23.26 4.30 24.48
C ILE A 357 22.51 5.59 24.19
N SER A 358 23.22 6.71 24.13
CA SER A 358 22.64 8.00 24.49
C SER A 358 22.03 8.77 23.31
N ARG A 359 22.13 8.29 22.07
CA ARG A 359 21.46 8.86 20.89
C ARG A 359 21.27 7.80 19.80
N SER A 360 20.22 7.99 19.03
CA SER A 360 19.79 7.13 17.93
C SER A 360 19.76 7.93 16.63
N HIS A 361 20.47 7.44 15.60
CA HIS A 361 20.38 7.94 14.24
C HIS A 361 19.74 6.90 13.32
N MET A 362 18.43 7.03 13.12
CA MET A 362 17.66 6.14 12.24
C MET A 362 18.07 6.39 10.78
N HIS A 363 18.63 5.38 10.11
CA HIS A 363 19.18 5.55 8.76
C HIS A 363 18.10 5.73 7.67
N GLN A 364 18.38 6.60 6.72
CA GLN A 364 17.52 7.05 5.63
C GLN A 364 18.32 7.05 4.31
N GLY A 365 17.64 6.74 3.21
CA GLY A 365 18.18 6.87 1.86
C GLY A 365 17.04 6.74 0.86
N THR A 366 17.06 7.50 -0.24
CA THR A 366 15.96 7.54 -1.21
C THR A 366 15.62 6.12 -1.68
N ASN A 367 14.33 5.76 -1.70
CA ASN A 367 13.78 4.43 -2.05
C ASN A 367 13.99 3.31 -1.01
N TYR A 368 14.59 3.59 0.14
CA TYR A 368 14.80 2.56 1.16
C TYR A 368 13.47 2.18 1.81
N ARG A 369 13.32 0.89 2.17
CA ARG A 369 12.08 0.37 2.76
C ARG A 369 11.94 0.79 4.22
N TYR A 370 13.04 0.77 4.99
CA TYR A 370 13.02 1.16 6.40
C TYR A 370 12.99 2.66 6.68
N GLN A 371 13.09 3.49 5.63
CA GLN A 371 13.12 4.95 5.80
C GLN A 371 11.81 5.44 6.43
N SER A 372 11.88 6.54 7.17
CA SER A 372 10.74 7.15 7.84
C SER A 372 9.83 7.90 6.88
N TRP A 373 10.34 8.43 5.78
CA TRP A 373 9.54 9.01 4.70
C TRP A 373 10.30 8.95 3.37
N GLN A 374 9.55 8.90 2.27
CA GLN A 374 10.09 9.08 0.92
C GLN A 374 10.10 10.58 0.58
N PRO A 375 11.27 11.21 0.37
CA PRO A 375 11.37 12.67 0.26
C PRO A 375 10.89 13.23 -1.08
N ILE A 376 10.99 12.44 -2.15
CA ILE A 376 10.63 12.80 -3.53
C ILE A 376 9.92 11.63 -4.23
N GLU A 377 9.13 11.91 -5.26
CA GLU A 377 8.55 10.86 -6.11
C GLU A 377 9.64 10.23 -6.97
N THR A 378 9.64 8.91 -7.11
CA THR A 378 10.52 8.18 -8.03
C THR A 378 9.72 7.06 -8.71
N ASP A 379 10.28 6.46 -9.76
CA ASP A 379 9.68 5.29 -10.42
C ASP A 379 9.57 4.05 -9.51
N ARG A 380 10.14 4.10 -8.29
CA ARG A 380 10.19 2.98 -7.34
C ARG A 380 9.37 3.20 -6.09
N ALA A 381 9.12 4.45 -5.71
CA ALA A 381 8.50 4.78 -4.45
C ALA A 381 7.79 6.13 -4.51
N THR A 382 6.56 6.14 -4.00
CA THR A 382 5.76 7.34 -3.88
C THR A 382 6.19 8.21 -2.71
N LYS A 383 6.26 9.52 -2.94
CA LYS A 383 6.54 10.53 -1.92
C LYS A 383 5.51 10.42 -0.80
N GLY A 384 5.96 10.30 0.45
CA GLY A 384 5.04 10.11 1.56
C GLY A 384 5.68 9.64 2.86
N THR A 385 4.93 9.78 3.95
CA THR A 385 5.35 9.35 5.28
C THR A 385 5.14 7.85 5.42
N LYS A 386 6.12 7.15 6.00
CA LYS A 386 6.10 5.69 6.21
C LYS A 386 5.90 5.35 7.69
N PRO A 387 5.43 4.14 8.02
CA PRO A 387 5.15 3.76 9.40
C PRO A 387 6.30 4.00 10.39
N PRO A 388 7.59 3.76 10.06
CA PRO A 388 8.69 4.01 11.00
C PRO A 388 8.74 5.45 11.54
N TYR A 389 8.28 6.46 10.78
CA TYR A 389 8.19 7.84 11.28
C TYR A 389 7.28 7.96 12.50
N TYR A 390 6.17 7.23 12.52
CA TYR A 390 5.21 7.27 13.63
C TYR A 390 5.77 6.61 14.90
N GLY A 391 6.62 5.59 14.75
CA GLY A 391 7.43 5.06 15.86
C GLY A 391 8.37 6.13 16.42
N ASN A 392 9.05 6.87 15.54
CA ASN A 392 9.93 7.98 15.95
C ASN A 392 9.17 9.12 16.65
N VAL A 393 7.93 9.41 16.24
CA VAL A 393 7.02 10.37 16.90
C VAL A 393 6.71 9.92 18.33
N ALA A 394 6.37 8.65 18.53
CA ALA A 394 6.08 8.11 19.86
C ALA A 394 7.31 8.17 20.79
N VAL A 395 8.49 7.82 20.28
CA VAL A 395 9.76 7.95 21.01
C VAL A 395 10.06 9.42 21.32
N ALA A 396 9.93 10.33 20.36
CA ALA A 396 10.17 11.76 20.58
C ALA A 396 9.26 12.32 21.67
N ALA A 397 7.97 11.96 21.67
CA ALA A 397 7.03 12.34 22.72
C ALA A 397 7.41 11.74 24.09
N PHE A 398 7.87 10.50 24.13
CA PHE A 398 8.33 9.85 25.36
C PHE A 398 9.62 10.48 25.90
N MET A 399 10.51 10.94 25.02
CA MET A 399 11.80 11.57 25.33
C MET A 399 11.70 13.09 25.56
N HIS A 400 10.50 13.65 25.70
CA HIS A 400 10.29 15.09 25.83
C HIS A 400 11.12 15.73 26.96
N ARG A 401 11.72 16.87 26.63
CA ARG A 401 12.39 17.79 27.56
C ARG A 401 11.89 19.20 27.33
N ASP A 402 11.65 19.94 28.42
CA ASP A 402 11.31 21.37 28.32
C ASP A 402 12.50 22.21 27.86
N SER A 403 13.73 21.76 28.15
CA SER A 403 14.96 22.41 27.75
C SER A 403 16.14 21.42 27.66
N PRO A 404 17.24 21.76 26.98
CA PRO A 404 18.46 20.94 26.99
C PRO A 404 19.05 20.70 28.39
N LYS A 405 18.73 21.54 29.39
CA LYS A 405 19.17 21.39 30.78
C LYS A 405 18.29 20.44 31.60
N THR A 406 17.11 20.11 31.10
CA THR A 406 16.18 19.22 31.79
C THR A 406 16.78 17.81 31.87
N GLU A 407 16.95 17.30 33.10
CA GLU A 407 17.44 15.95 33.32
C GLU A 407 16.35 14.95 32.95
N LEU A 408 16.67 14.03 32.05
CA LEU A 408 15.80 12.94 31.64
C LEU A 408 16.50 11.61 31.90
N LYS A 409 15.83 10.72 32.63
CA LYS A 409 16.27 9.35 32.90
C LYS A 409 15.22 8.36 32.44
N ILE A 410 15.65 7.28 31.79
CA ILE A 410 14.76 6.22 31.27
C ILE A 410 15.06 4.92 32.01
N ALA A 411 14.04 4.32 32.60
CA ALA A 411 14.14 3.01 33.22
C ALA A 411 13.34 1.98 32.42
N HIS A 412 13.94 0.82 32.17
CA HIS A 412 13.23 -0.36 31.70
C HIS A 412 12.57 -1.06 32.89
N LEU A 413 11.30 -1.43 32.73
CA LEU A 413 10.51 -2.09 33.77
C LEU A 413 10.42 -3.60 33.49
N PRO A 414 10.15 -4.44 34.51
CA PRO A 414 10.02 -5.88 34.31
C PRO A 414 8.88 -6.22 33.35
N SER A 415 9.18 -7.02 32.32
CA SER A 415 8.17 -7.53 31.39
C SER A 415 7.59 -8.88 31.83
N SER A 416 6.34 -9.11 31.46
CA SER A 416 5.57 -10.36 31.60
C SER A 416 5.82 -11.37 30.47
N SER A 417 6.31 -10.94 29.29
CA SER A 417 6.49 -11.79 28.11
C SER A 417 7.54 -11.23 27.13
N GLU A 418 7.97 -12.03 26.17
CA GLU A 418 8.84 -11.57 25.08
C GLU A 418 8.13 -10.65 24.06
N PHE A 419 6.81 -10.50 24.16
CA PHE A 419 5.99 -9.68 23.27
C PHE A 419 5.42 -8.45 23.96
N SER A 420 5.97 -8.10 25.12
CA SER A 420 5.48 -7.02 25.96
C SER A 420 6.69 -6.30 26.55
N THR A 421 6.65 -4.97 26.63
CA THR A 421 7.72 -4.22 27.30
C THR A 421 7.20 -2.87 27.79
N GLN A 422 7.78 -2.37 28.87
CA GLN A 422 7.36 -1.15 29.53
C GLN A 422 8.56 -0.31 29.98
N TYR A 423 8.41 1.01 29.90
CA TYR A 423 9.43 1.97 30.30
C TYR A 423 8.85 3.11 31.12
N ALA A 424 9.67 3.65 32.01
CA ALA A 424 9.37 4.86 32.79
C ALA A 424 10.35 5.96 32.45
N ALA A 425 9.83 7.15 32.13
CA ALA A 425 10.62 8.36 31.96
C ALA A 425 10.50 9.23 33.21
N TYR A 426 11.65 9.64 33.74
CA TYR A 426 11.76 10.52 34.90
C TYR A 426 12.34 11.86 34.47
N THR A 427 11.62 12.93 34.76
CA THR A 427 12.04 14.31 34.49
C THR A 427 12.42 14.97 35.81
N ASN A 428 13.65 15.48 35.91
CA ASN A 428 14.19 16.02 37.16
C ASN A 428 13.96 15.07 38.35
N ASN A 429 14.26 13.79 38.12
CA ASN A 429 14.10 12.69 39.07
C ASN A 429 12.66 12.39 39.56
N ASN A 430 11.62 12.85 38.86
CA ASN A 430 10.22 12.52 39.16
C ASN A 430 9.59 11.76 38.00
N LEU A 431 8.78 10.73 38.30
CA LEU A 431 8.03 9.99 37.29
C LEU A 431 7.14 10.94 36.48
N ALA A 432 7.38 11.02 35.17
CA ALA A 432 6.66 11.91 34.27
C ALA A 432 5.80 11.15 33.26
N ARG A 433 6.30 10.03 32.73
CA ARG A 433 5.63 9.28 31.65
C ARG A 433 5.88 7.79 31.78
N LEU A 434 4.92 7.02 31.27
CA LEU A 434 5.01 5.58 31.09
C LEU A 434 4.78 5.25 29.62
N LEU A 435 5.55 4.30 29.11
CA LEU A 435 5.42 3.75 27.77
C LEU A 435 5.15 2.25 27.89
N LEU A 436 4.10 1.79 27.22
CA LEU A 436 3.71 0.39 27.12
C LEU A 436 3.77 0.00 25.65
N VAL A 437 4.46 -1.07 25.32
CA VAL A 437 4.58 -1.57 23.95
C VAL A 437 4.12 -3.02 23.92
N ASP A 438 3.10 -3.27 23.10
CA ASP A 438 2.61 -4.60 22.76
C ASP A 438 3.19 -5.00 21.40
N LEU A 439 3.95 -6.08 21.39
CA LEU A 439 4.66 -6.64 20.24
C LEU A 439 4.01 -7.94 19.74
N HIS A 440 2.77 -8.24 20.15
CA HIS A 440 2.03 -9.32 19.50
C HIS A 440 1.66 -8.92 18.07
N THR A 441 1.98 -9.78 17.12
CA THR A 441 1.58 -9.56 15.72
C THR A 441 0.08 -9.73 15.56
N TYR A 442 -0.48 -8.86 14.73
CA TYR A 442 -1.86 -8.92 14.28
C TYR A 442 -1.89 -8.42 12.84
N ASN A 443 -1.69 -9.34 11.90
CA ASN A 443 -1.62 -9.03 10.48
C ASN A 443 -3.01 -8.96 9.88
N THR A 444 -3.40 -7.78 9.39
CA THR A 444 -4.74 -7.57 8.80
C THR A 444 -4.79 -7.79 7.30
N THR A 445 -3.64 -7.85 6.62
CA THR A 445 -3.57 -7.95 5.15
C THR A 445 -3.44 -9.38 4.63
N ASP A 446 -3.02 -10.33 5.47
CA ASP A 446 -2.79 -11.75 5.10
C ASP A 446 -4.05 -12.48 4.59
N ASN A 447 -5.23 -11.87 4.74
CA ASN A 447 -6.47 -12.42 4.21
C ASN A 447 -7.52 -11.35 3.86
N ASN A 448 -7.12 -10.24 3.24
CA ASN A 448 -8.10 -9.23 2.78
C ASN A 448 -8.91 -8.61 3.94
N TYR A 449 -8.29 -8.40 5.11
CA TYR A 449 -8.93 -7.86 6.33
C TYR A 449 -9.97 -8.77 6.99
N THR A 450 -9.97 -10.08 6.69
CA THR A 450 -10.94 -11.05 7.22
C THR A 450 -10.37 -11.99 8.31
N THR A 451 -9.36 -11.59 9.08
CA THR A 451 -8.62 -12.47 10.02
C THR A 451 -9.54 -13.32 10.92
N PRO A 452 -9.42 -14.67 10.90
CA PRO A 452 -10.26 -15.58 11.68
C PRO A 452 -9.80 -15.76 13.13
N PHE A 453 -8.65 -15.19 13.52
CA PHE A 453 -8.09 -15.34 14.86
C PHE A 453 -8.30 -14.05 15.69
N PRO A 454 -8.62 -14.18 17.00
CA PRO A 454 -8.86 -13.03 17.85
C PRO A 454 -7.61 -12.16 17.97
N ARG A 455 -7.79 -10.83 17.95
CA ARG A 455 -6.70 -9.88 18.23
C ARG A 455 -6.11 -10.21 19.62
N PRO A 456 -4.80 -10.42 19.74
CA PRO A 456 -4.15 -10.58 21.04
C PRO A 456 -4.43 -9.36 21.92
N VAL A 457 -4.72 -9.60 23.20
CA VAL A 457 -4.98 -8.53 24.18
C VAL A 457 -4.16 -8.84 25.43
N GLU A 458 -3.29 -7.91 25.80
CA GLU A 458 -2.57 -7.95 27.07
C GLU A 458 -3.13 -6.92 28.05
N LYS A 459 -3.24 -7.30 29.33
CA LYS A 459 -3.69 -6.43 30.41
C LYS A 459 -2.50 -6.03 31.28
N TYR A 460 -2.32 -4.72 31.45
CA TYR A 460 -1.28 -4.13 32.30
C TYR A 460 -1.87 -3.62 33.62
N GLU A 461 -1.22 -3.96 34.75
CA GLU A 461 -1.53 -3.41 36.07
C GLU A 461 -0.28 -2.66 36.59
N LEU A 462 -0.41 -1.35 36.77
CA LEU A 462 0.67 -0.46 37.18
C LEU A 462 0.33 0.18 38.51
N LYS A 463 1.16 -0.06 39.53
CA LYS A 463 1.02 0.62 40.82
C LYS A 463 1.79 1.93 40.78
N LEU A 464 1.05 3.02 40.64
CA LEU A 464 1.61 4.37 40.62
C LEU A 464 1.90 4.85 42.05
N PRO A 465 2.97 5.65 42.25
CA PRO A 465 3.30 6.19 43.56
C PRO A 465 2.26 7.24 43.97
N GLY A 466 1.39 6.86 44.92
CA GLY A 466 0.52 7.72 45.73
C GLY A 466 0.01 9.00 45.06
N CYS A 467 -0.90 8.87 44.09
CA CYS A 467 -1.65 10.03 43.61
C CYS A 467 -3.15 9.90 43.80
N SER A 468 -3.64 10.46 44.91
CA SER A 468 -5.05 10.76 45.12
C SER A 468 -5.46 11.98 44.28
N GLY A 469 -6.18 11.75 43.17
CA GLY A 469 -6.73 12.83 42.33
C GLY A 469 -5.91 13.22 41.09
N CYS A 470 -4.86 12.48 40.72
CA CYS A 470 -4.18 12.70 39.45
C CYS A 470 -5.08 12.34 38.26
N SER A 471 -5.01 13.16 37.21
CA SER A 471 -5.45 12.79 35.87
C SER A 471 -4.24 12.42 35.01
N ALA A 472 -4.33 11.32 34.25
CA ALA A 472 -3.34 10.98 33.24
C ALA A 472 -3.94 11.13 31.83
N ARG A 473 -3.13 11.59 30.87
CA ARG A 473 -3.48 11.58 29.44
C ARG A 473 -2.89 10.32 28.81
N VAL A 474 -3.68 9.62 28.00
CA VAL A 474 -3.21 8.48 27.20
C VAL A 474 -3.00 8.95 25.76
N GLN A 475 -1.87 8.57 25.16
CA GLN A 475 -1.54 8.83 23.76
C GLN A 475 -1.21 7.49 23.11
N ARG A 476 -1.93 7.13 22.04
CA ARG A 476 -1.79 5.83 21.39
C ARG A 476 -1.11 5.93 20.05
N LEU A 477 -0.14 5.06 19.80
CA LEU A 477 0.38 4.76 18.47
C LEU A 477 -0.45 3.60 17.91
N MET A 478 -1.20 3.79 16.83
CA MET A 478 -2.17 2.81 16.34
C MET A 478 -2.17 2.68 14.82
N ALA A 479 -2.49 1.47 14.36
CA ALA A 479 -2.82 1.12 12.97
C ALA A 479 -3.78 -0.08 12.97
N ASN A 480 -4.30 -0.44 11.79
CA ASN A 480 -5.23 -1.57 11.65
C ASN A 480 -4.58 -2.92 12.00
N GLY A 481 -3.31 -3.11 11.63
CA GLY A 481 -2.53 -4.32 11.91
C GLY A 481 -1.02 -4.06 11.93
N SER A 482 -0.25 -5.04 12.39
CA SER A 482 1.22 -5.00 12.42
C SER A 482 1.85 -4.93 11.03
N ASP A 483 1.18 -5.43 10.01
CA ASP A 483 1.59 -5.38 8.61
C ASP A 483 1.15 -4.09 7.88
N ALA A 484 0.42 -3.20 8.55
CA ALA A 484 -0.09 -1.98 7.93
C ALA A 484 1.05 -1.05 7.46
N ILE A 485 0.96 -0.60 6.22
CA ILE A 485 1.89 0.37 5.61
C ILE A 485 1.32 1.80 5.55
N SER A 486 0.06 1.98 5.90
CA SER A 486 -0.69 3.24 5.91
C SER A 486 -1.72 3.26 7.04
N GLY A 487 -2.40 4.39 7.25
CA GLY A 487 -3.43 4.55 8.29
C GLY A 487 -2.89 4.60 9.73
N ILE A 488 -1.61 4.91 9.91
CA ILE A 488 -0.97 5.00 11.23
C ILE A 488 -1.23 6.37 11.83
N THR A 489 -1.53 6.42 13.13
CA THR A 489 -1.68 7.67 13.88
C THR A 489 -0.99 7.61 15.24
N PHE A 490 -0.62 8.79 15.76
CA PHE A 490 -0.18 8.97 17.15
C PHE A 490 -1.08 9.98 17.87
N ASP A 491 -1.85 9.54 18.87
CA ASP A 491 -2.88 10.35 19.57
C ASP A 491 -3.81 11.06 18.56
N GLY A 492 -4.19 10.30 17.53
CA GLY A 492 -5.03 10.70 16.42
C GLY A 492 -4.36 11.60 15.37
N TYR A 493 -3.11 12.00 15.54
CA TYR A 493 -2.38 12.77 14.52
C TYR A 493 -1.80 11.86 13.45
N SER A 494 -2.10 12.20 12.19
CA SER A 494 -1.38 11.73 11.00
C SER A 494 -0.39 12.80 10.53
N TYR A 495 0.70 12.35 9.95
CA TYR A 495 1.75 13.19 9.36
C TYR A 495 1.95 12.86 7.89
N ASN A 496 0.91 12.34 7.25
CA ASN A 496 0.96 11.93 5.86
C ASN A 496 1.16 13.14 4.92
N TYR A 497 1.86 12.90 3.81
CA TYR A 497 2.20 13.95 2.85
C TYR A 497 0.94 14.52 2.18
N GLU A 498 0.02 13.65 1.80
CA GLU A 498 -1.22 13.98 1.11
C GLU A 498 -2.25 14.74 1.96
N LEU A 499 -2.05 14.82 3.28
CA LEU A 499 -2.96 15.55 4.17
C LEU A 499 -2.57 17.03 4.30
N ASP A 500 -1.31 17.31 4.65
CA ASP A 500 -0.78 18.68 4.78
C ASP A 500 0.75 18.67 4.75
N GLU A 501 1.34 17.99 3.76
CA GLU A 501 2.79 17.96 3.51
C GLU A 501 3.61 17.65 4.78
N GLY A 502 3.20 16.66 5.56
CA GLY A 502 3.90 16.23 6.77
C GLY A 502 3.61 17.06 8.02
N LYS A 503 2.75 18.08 7.97
CA LYS A 503 2.26 18.75 9.18
C LYS A 503 1.29 17.83 9.96
N PRO A 504 1.19 17.99 11.29
CA PRO A 504 0.28 17.19 12.09
C PRO A 504 -1.17 17.52 11.74
N VAL A 505 -1.88 16.55 11.19
CA VAL A 505 -3.33 16.62 10.92
C VAL A 505 -4.02 15.63 11.85
N ARG A 506 -4.85 16.12 12.75
CA ARG A 506 -5.66 15.25 13.62
C ARG A 506 -6.80 14.67 12.81
N LEU A 507 -6.88 13.35 12.71
CA LEU A 507 -7.96 12.67 12.01
C LEU A 507 -9.22 12.67 12.89
N ASN A 508 -10.39 12.79 12.27
CA ASN A 508 -11.66 12.91 12.99
C ASN A 508 -12.24 11.54 13.45
N ASN A 509 -11.77 10.42 12.89
CA ASN A 509 -12.26 9.06 13.14
C ASN A 509 -11.22 8.13 13.79
N VAL A 510 -10.48 8.64 14.76
CA VAL A 510 -9.45 7.89 15.50
C VAL A 510 -9.53 8.21 16.99
N THR A 511 -9.19 7.25 17.84
CA THR A 511 -9.19 7.47 19.30
C THR A 511 -8.09 8.46 19.69
N TYR A 512 -8.46 9.57 20.34
CA TYR A 512 -7.51 10.55 20.89
C TYR A 512 -8.06 11.22 22.14
N GLY A 513 -7.18 11.88 22.90
CA GLY A 513 -7.59 12.73 24.03
C GLY A 513 -8.15 11.98 25.23
N GLU A 514 -7.88 10.68 25.32
CA GLU A 514 -8.25 9.82 26.44
C GLU A 514 -7.65 10.37 27.75
N LYS A 515 -8.52 10.52 28.75
CA LYS A 515 -8.15 10.90 30.12
C LYS A 515 -8.61 9.83 31.09
N ILE A 516 -7.70 9.43 31.97
CA ILE A 516 -8.04 8.57 33.10
C ILE A 516 -8.33 9.48 34.28
N ASN A 517 -9.62 9.61 34.64
CA ASN A 517 -10.11 10.34 35.81
C ASN A 517 -10.54 9.34 36.90
N GLY A 518 -10.16 9.59 38.15
CA GLY A 518 -10.75 8.86 39.27
C GLY A 518 -12.21 9.27 39.50
N LEU A 519 -13.14 8.29 39.61
CA LEU A 519 -14.54 8.39 40.11
C LEU A 519 -15.69 8.79 39.14
N ALA A 520 -15.97 8.03 38.07
CA ALA A 520 -17.12 8.28 37.15
C ALA A 520 -18.31 7.27 37.23
N LYS A 521 -18.66 6.74 38.41
CA LYS A 521 -19.76 5.74 38.57
C LYS A 521 -21.01 6.24 39.32
N SER A 522 -21.04 7.45 39.87
CA SER A 522 -22.03 7.82 40.91
C SER A 522 -23.14 8.84 40.54
N MET A 523 -23.31 9.29 39.29
CA MET A 523 -24.16 10.49 39.05
C MET A 523 -25.15 10.49 37.86
N SER A 524 -25.54 9.34 37.27
CA SER A 524 -26.47 9.33 36.11
C SER A 524 -27.96 9.53 36.45
N GLN A 525 -28.42 9.18 37.66
CA GLN A 525 -29.86 9.12 37.96
C GLN A 525 -30.51 10.47 38.27
N SER A 526 -29.71 11.50 38.56
CA SER A 526 -30.24 12.77 39.10
C SER A 526 -30.61 13.81 38.03
N PHE A 527 -30.37 13.55 36.73
CA PHE A 527 -30.31 14.63 35.72
C PHE A 527 -31.41 14.67 34.63
N LEU A 528 -32.20 13.62 34.34
CA LEU A 528 -32.85 13.53 33.00
C LEU A 528 -34.38 13.53 32.84
N GLY A 529 -35.23 13.29 33.83
CA GLY A 529 -36.67 13.66 33.79
C GLY A 529 -37.63 13.22 32.64
N ILE A 530 -37.22 12.51 31.56
CA ILE A 530 -38.09 11.98 30.49
C ILE A 530 -37.67 10.57 30.02
N GLN A 531 -38.63 9.78 29.51
CA GLN A 531 -38.44 8.40 29.02
C GLN A 531 -38.47 8.34 27.48
N ILE A 532 -37.39 7.87 26.86
CA ILE A 532 -37.28 7.56 25.42
C ILE A 532 -37.34 6.03 25.29
N ASP A 533 -38.29 5.49 24.53
CA ASP A 533 -38.55 4.04 24.52
C ASP A 533 -37.56 3.23 23.66
N ALA A 534 -37.07 3.76 22.51
CA ALA A 534 -35.97 3.14 21.73
C ALA A 534 -35.38 4.07 20.63
N VAL A 535 -34.18 3.74 20.14
CA VAL A 535 -33.58 4.23 18.88
C VAL A 535 -33.57 3.05 17.90
N TYR A 536 -34.23 3.16 16.74
CA TYR A 536 -34.37 2.03 15.80
C TYR A 536 -33.14 1.80 14.91
N HIS A 537 -32.76 0.54 14.73
CA HIS A 537 -31.75 0.06 13.77
C HIS A 537 -32.42 -0.84 12.72
N THR A 538 -32.15 -0.62 11.44
CA THR A 538 -32.67 -1.47 10.35
C THR A 538 -31.57 -2.20 9.58
N SER A 539 -31.95 -3.34 9.01
CA SER A 539 -31.15 -4.18 8.12
C SER A 539 -32.02 -4.71 6.96
N ILE A 540 -31.38 -5.15 5.88
CA ILE A 540 -32.04 -5.80 4.73
C ILE A 540 -31.69 -7.28 4.72
N VAL A 541 -32.70 -8.15 4.67
CA VAL A 541 -32.49 -9.60 4.56
C VAL A 541 -32.78 -10.07 3.13
N PHE A 542 -31.78 -10.67 2.48
CA PHE A 542 -31.87 -11.25 1.14
C PHE A 542 -31.08 -12.57 1.07
N GLY A 543 -31.67 -13.62 0.48
CA GLY A 543 -30.99 -14.92 0.33
C GLY A 543 -30.58 -15.60 1.66
N GLY A 544 -31.23 -15.26 2.78
CA GLY A 544 -30.86 -15.73 4.12
C GLY A 544 -29.67 -14.98 4.76
N ILE A 545 -29.15 -13.96 4.08
CA ILE A 545 -28.09 -13.07 4.53
C ILE A 545 -28.71 -11.73 4.90
N GLU A 546 -28.30 -11.19 6.04
CA GLU A 546 -28.70 -9.88 6.55
C GLU A 546 -27.59 -8.88 6.32
N TYR A 547 -27.92 -7.78 5.65
CA TYR A 547 -27.04 -6.69 5.25
C TYR A 547 -27.39 -5.45 6.07
N TYR A 548 -26.41 -4.85 6.72
CA TYR A 548 -26.61 -3.67 7.56
C TYR A 548 -25.33 -2.82 7.58
N PHE A 549 -25.44 -1.56 7.99
CA PHE A 549 -24.31 -0.63 8.03
C PHE A 549 -23.83 -0.41 9.46
N GLY A 550 -22.53 -0.43 9.70
CA GLY A 550 -21.93 -0.25 11.02
C GLY A 550 -20.48 0.23 10.87
N GLN A 551 -19.51 -0.69 10.96
CA GLN A 551 -18.11 -0.48 10.56
C GLN A 551 -17.94 -0.65 9.04
N GLY A 552 -18.70 0.12 8.25
CA GLY A 552 -18.90 -0.17 6.83
C GLY A 552 -20.08 -1.09 6.57
N VAL A 553 -20.34 -1.44 5.32
CA VAL A 553 -21.40 -2.39 4.95
C VAL A 553 -21.02 -3.79 5.42
N GLN A 554 -21.86 -4.38 6.28
CA GLN A 554 -21.63 -5.67 6.93
C GLN A 554 -22.71 -6.69 6.55
N THR A 555 -22.36 -7.96 6.66
CA THR A 555 -23.28 -9.08 6.39
C THR A 555 -23.20 -10.14 7.48
N CYS A 556 -24.35 -10.71 7.88
CA CYS A 556 -24.41 -11.88 8.75
C CYS A 556 -25.56 -12.82 8.32
N ARG A 557 -25.75 -13.94 9.03
CA ARG A 557 -26.98 -14.73 8.86
C ARG A 557 -28.17 -13.95 9.40
N ALA A 558 -29.33 -14.11 8.76
CA ALA A 558 -30.57 -13.46 9.19
C ALA A 558 -30.88 -13.71 10.67
N GLY A 559 -31.11 -12.63 11.41
CA GLY A 559 -31.43 -12.63 12.85
C GLY A 559 -30.23 -12.85 13.78
N GLN A 560 -29.00 -12.74 13.28
CA GLN A 560 -27.78 -12.96 14.09
C GLN A 560 -26.98 -11.68 14.38
N THR A 561 -27.48 -10.49 14.05
CA THR A 561 -26.79 -9.22 14.35
C THR A 561 -26.51 -9.06 15.84
N HIS A 562 -25.54 -8.21 16.19
CA HIS A 562 -25.26 -7.81 17.59
C HIS A 562 -26.46 -7.13 18.28
N HIS A 563 -27.50 -6.75 17.52
CA HIS A 563 -28.75 -6.19 18.01
C HIS A 563 -29.78 -7.25 18.47
N GLY A 564 -29.56 -8.54 18.19
CA GLY A 564 -30.44 -9.62 18.61
C GLY A 564 -31.64 -9.84 17.68
N ARG A 565 -32.77 -10.33 18.22
CA ARG A 565 -33.97 -10.64 17.42
C ARG A 565 -34.70 -9.34 17.03
N PRO A 566 -35.14 -9.20 15.76
CA PRO A 566 -35.81 -7.99 15.30
C PRO A 566 -37.16 -7.78 15.99
N MET A 567 -37.49 -6.52 16.27
CA MET A 567 -38.79 -6.14 16.85
C MET A 567 -39.94 -6.25 15.84
N GLU A 568 -39.64 -6.01 14.56
CA GLU A 568 -40.60 -6.04 13.45
C GLU A 568 -39.89 -6.56 12.18
N ILE A 569 -40.61 -7.29 11.32
CA ILE A 569 -40.12 -7.78 10.03
C ILE A 569 -41.12 -7.36 8.94
N ILE A 570 -40.65 -6.59 7.97
CA ILE A 570 -41.48 -6.03 6.88
C ILE A 570 -41.04 -6.63 5.54
N LYS A 571 -42.00 -7.15 4.75
CA LYS A 571 -41.73 -7.66 3.40
C LYS A 571 -41.74 -6.52 2.39
N LEU A 572 -40.56 -6.13 1.89
CA LEU A 572 -40.40 -5.00 0.95
C LEU A 572 -40.71 -5.35 -0.52
N GLY A 573 -40.43 -6.57 -0.97
CA GLY A 573 -40.67 -6.98 -2.37
C GLY A 573 -39.93 -8.26 -2.79
N GLN A 574 -39.77 -8.43 -4.10
CA GLN A 574 -38.95 -9.48 -4.73
C GLN A 574 -38.08 -8.83 -5.82
N THR A 575 -36.84 -9.30 -5.98
CA THR A 575 -35.91 -8.83 -7.01
C THR A 575 -35.46 -9.98 -7.89
N ALA A 576 -35.21 -9.70 -9.18
CA ALA A 576 -34.68 -10.65 -10.15
C ALA A 576 -33.19 -10.39 -10.47
N LEU A 577 -32.54 -9.44 -9.78
CA LEU A 577 -31.15 -9.09 -10.00
C LEU A 577 -30.21 -10.27 -9.67
N PRO A 578 -29.24 -10.59 -10.55
CA PRO A 578 -28.20 -11.58 -10.24
C PRO A 578 -27.36 -11.20 -9.02
N MET A 579 -26.83 -12.20 -8.31
CA MET A 579 -26.01 -11.94 -7.11
C MET A 579 -24.73 -11.15 -7.42
N GLU A 580 -24.11 -11.37 -8.58
CA GLU A 580 -22.88 -10.69 -8.99
C GLU A 580 -23.10 -9.17 -9.13
N VAL A 581 -24.21 -8.78 -9.77
CA VAL A 581 -24.67 -7.39 -9.88
C VAL A 581 -24.90 -6.76 -8.50
N ILE A 582 -25.57 -7.49 -7.60
CA ILE A 582 -25.83 -7.02 -6.23
C ILE A 582 -24.51 -6.80 -5.48
N LEU A 583 -23.53 -7.69 -5.63
CA LEU A 583 -22.21 -7.57 -5.00
C LEU A 583 -21.41 -6.39 -5.54
N GLU A 584 -21.47 -6.14 -6.84
CA GLU A 584 -20.79 -5.01 -7.47
C GLU A 584 -21.44 -3.67 -7.08
N TYR A 585 -22.78 -3.61 -7.02
CA TYR A 585 -23.47 -2.46 -6.45
C TYR A 585 -23.12 -2.25 -4.98
N LEU A 586 -23.06 -3.32 -4.17
CA LEU A 586 -22.60 -3.24 -2.78
C LEU A 586 -21.17 -2.72 -2.67
N GLU A 587 -20.27 -3.09 -3.59
CA GLU A 587 -18.91 -2.56 -3.63
C GLU A 587 -18.89 -1.05 -3.95
N SER A 588 -19.81 -0.59 -4.79
CA SER A 588 -20.02 0.85 -5.02
C SER A 588 -20.56 1.55 -3.76
N LEU A 589 -21.50 0.91 -3.03
CA LEU A 589 -22.04 1.43 -1.77
C LEU A 589 -20.98 1.47 -0.68
N LYS A 590 -20.05 0.52 -0.60
CA LYS A 590 -18.95 0.54 0.39
C LYS A 590 -18.07 1.78 0.29
N LYS A 591 -18.00 2.43 -0.87
CA LYS A 591 -17.28 3.71 -1.05
C LYS A 591 -18.03 4.90 -0.43
N ILE A 592 -19.34 4.75 -0.20
CA ILE A 592 -20.24 5.79 0.35
C ILE A 592 -20.56 5.49 1.82
N TYR A 593 -20.75 4.22 2.15
CA TYR A 593 -21.00 3.65 3.47
C TYR A 593 -19.71 3.03 4.02
N THR A 594 -18.69 3.86 4.16
CA THR A 594 -17.41 3.49 4.80
C THR A 594 -17.54 3.53 6.32
N PRO A 595 -16.66 2.86 7.09
CA PRO A 595 -16.64 2.99 8.55
C PRO A 595 -16.57 4.45 9.04
N GLU A 596 -15.89 5.30 8.26
CA GLU A 596 -15.68 6.71 8.54
C GLU A 596 -16.92 7.58 8.29
N SER A 597 -17.81 7.13 7.40
CA SER A 597 -19.01 7.87 6.99
C SER A 597 -20.18 7.77 7.97
N TYR A 598 -20.12 6.85 8.94
CA TYR A 598 -21.24 6.57 9.84
C TYR A 598 -21.53 7.76 10.77
N ASP A 599 -22.73 8.33 10.67
CA ASP A 599 -23.31 9.33 11.58
C ASP A 599 -24.66 8.80 12.07
N LEU A 600 -24.85 8.73 13.39
CA LEU A 600 -26.06 8.15 13.98
C LEU A 600 -27.35 8.83 13.50
N PHE A 601 -27.30 10.09 13.09
CA PHE A 601 -28.47 10.88 12.75
C PHE A 601 -28.68 11.09 11.25
N ALA A 602 -27.59 11.22 10.49
CA ALA A 602 -27.64 11.61 9.08
C ALA A 602 -27.21 10.50 8.11
N HIS A 603 -26.34 9.57 8.55
CA HIS A 603 -25.79 8.52 7.71
C HIS A 603 -25.58 7.23 8.49
N ASN A 604 -26.69 6.53 8.74
CA ASN A 604 -26.74 5.35 9.60
C ASN A 604 -27.33 4.14 8.84
N CYS A 605 -27.62 3.08 9.60
CA CYS A 605 -28.18 1.82 9.13
C CYS A 605 -29.48 1.98 8.34
N ASN A 606 -30.27 3.01 8.68
CA ASN A 606 -31.54 3.31 8.06
C ASN A 606 -31.32 3.93 6.67
N ASN A 607 -30.33 4.82 6.53
CA ASN A 607 -29.93 5.36 5.22
C ASN A 607 -29.43 4.25 4.29
N PHE A 608 -28.52 3.40 4.79
CA PHE A 608 -28.02 2.24 4.02
C PHE A 608 -29.16 1.31 3.60
N SER A 609 -30.03 0.95 4.54
CA SER A 609 -31.17 0.05 4.26
C SER A 609 -32.12 0.66 3.24
N ASN A 610 -32.31 1.99 3.28
CA ASN A 610 -33.11 2.71 2.29
C ASN A 610 -32.47 2.67 0.89
N ASP A 611 -31.19 3.03 0.76
CA ASP A 611 -30.49 3.05 -0.54
C ASP A 611 -30.40 1.65 -1.14
N PHE A 612 -30.11 0.64 -0.32
CA PHE A 612 -30.02 -0.74 -0.77
C PHE A 612 -31.40 -1.31 -1.14
N ALA A 613 -32.46 -1.00 -0.39
CA ALA A 613 -33.83 -1.38 -0.76
C ALA A 613 -34.29 -0.67 -2.06
N MET A 614 -33.90 0.58 -2.26
CA MET A 614 -34.21 1.33 -3.47
C MET A 614 -33.61 0.67 -4.71
N PHE A 615 -32.37 0.19 -4.63
CA PHE A 615 -31.73 -0.57 -5.70
C PHE A 615 -32.39 -1.93 -5.93
N LEU A 616 -32.65 -2.69 -4.85
CA LEU A 616 -33.15 -4.06 -4.98
C LEU A 616 -34.60 -4.13 -5.49
N VAL A 617 -35.48 -3.26 -5.00
CA VAL A 617 -36.94 -3.37 -5.24
C VAL A 617 -37.61 -2.04 -5.63
N GLY A 618 -36.86 -0.95 -5.80
CA GLY A 618 -37.41 0.36 -6.17
C GLY A 618 -38.27 1.02 -5.08
N LYS A 619 -38.12 0.62 -3.81
CA LYS A 619 -38.87 1.15 -2.67
C LYS A 619 -37.95 1.40 -1.49
N GLY A 620 -38.16 2.53 -0.79
CA GLY A 620 -37.48 2.84 0.47
C GLY A 620 -38.06 2.11 1.68
N ILE A 621 -37.46 2.33 2.85
CA ILE A 621 -37.98 1.84 4.15
C ILE A 621 -39.05 2.82 4.71
N PRO A 622 -39.90 2.41 5.68
CA PRO A 622 -41.00 3.26 6.18
C PRO A 622 -40.57 4.64 6.74
N ASP A 623 -41.35 5.68 6.41
CA ASP A 623 -41.02 7.09 6.72
C ASP A 623 -40.86 7.41 8.21
N HIS A 624 -41.59 6.73 9.08
CA HIS A 624 -41.50 6.93 10.54
C HIS A 624 -40.15 6.47 11.12
N ILE A 625 -39.39 5.65 10.38
CA ILE A 625 -38.03 5.18 10.76
C ILE A 625 -36.97 6.16 10.23
N THR A 626 -37.12 6.64 9.00
CA THR A 626 -36.18 7.58 8.36
C THR A 626 -36.25 9.00 8.95
N SER A 627 -37.39 9.39 9.54
CA SER A 627 -37.61 10.72 10.14
C SER A 627 -37.31 10.84 11.65
N LEU A 628 -36.99 9.74 12.34
CA LEU A 628 -36.75 9.71 13.79
C LEU A 628 -35.55 10.57 14.25
N PRO A 629 -34.37 10.52 13.58
CA PRO A 629 -33.23 11.36 13.97
C PRO A 629 -33.53 12.85 13.95
N GLN A 630 -34.26 13.32 12.94
CA GLN A 630 -34.64 14.72 12.78
C GLN A 630 -35.59 15.17 13.90
N THR A 631 -36.48 14.29 14.36
CA THR A 631 -37.42 14.55 15.45
C THR A 631 -36.70 14.78 16.79
N VAL A 632 -35.62 14.03 17.06
CA VAL A 632 -34.77 14.20 18.27
C VAL A 632 -33.98 15.51 18.21
N LEU A 633 -33.40 15.83 17.04
CA LEU A 633 -32.60 17.05 16.80
C LEU A 633 -33.42 18.35 16.76
N ASN A 634 -34.74 18.27 16.59
CA ASN A 634 -35.62 19.44 16.65
C ASN A 634 -35.95 19.88 18.10
N THR A 635 -35.43 19.18 19.13
CA THR A 635 -35.57 19.57 20.54
C THR A 635 -34.32 20.31 21.05
N PRO A 636 -34.45 21.33 21.93
CA PRO A 636 -33.29 22.08 22.47
C PRO A 636 -32.28 21.19 23.23
N PHE A 637 -32.78 20.15 23.87
CA PHE A 637 -31.98 19.17 24.59
C PHE A 637 -31.26 18.18 23.66
N GLY A 638 -31.93 17.72 22.58
CA GLY A 638 -31.32 16.89 21.55
C GLY A 638 -30.20 17.60 20.78
N GLN A 639 -30.31 18.92 20.57
CA GLN A 639 -29.22 19.72 19.99
C GLN A 639 -28.01 19.83 20.94
N MET A 640 -28.26 19.95 22.24
CA MET A 640 -27.20 20.04 23.25
C MET A 640 -26.49 18.70 23.48
N LEU A 641 -27.23 17.59 23.43
CA LEU A 641 -26.70 16.24 23.67
C LEU A 641 -26.33 15.46 22.40
N LYS A 642 -26.55 16.00 21.20
CA LYS A 642 -26.17 15.36 19.92
C LYS A 642 -24.78 14.70 19.98
N PRO A 643 -23.71 15.36 20.48
CA PRO A 643 -22.37 14.75 20.52
C PRO A 643 -22.25 13.61 21.54
N GLN A 644 -23.02 13.68 22.63
CA GLN A 644 -22.97 12.69 23.71
C GLN A 644 -23.81 11.45 23.37
N ILE A 645 -24.97 11.63 22.74
CA ILE A 645 -25.81 10.53 22.25
C ILE A 645 -25.09 9.80 21.11
N ASP A 646 -24.47 10.53 20.19
CA ASP A 646 -23.66 9.96 19.11
C ASP A 646 -22.48 9.14 19.68
N ALA A 647 -21.72 9.71 20.63
CA ALA A 647 -20.61 9.01 21.28
C ALA A 647 -21.04 7.79 22.12
N ALA A 648 -22.23 7.82 22.73
CA ALA A 648 -22.74 6.73 23.57
C ALA A 648 -23.35 5.58 22.75
N MET A 649 -23.96 5.89 21.61
CA MET A 649 -24.65 4.90 20.77
C MET A 649 -23.73 4.28 19.72
N ARG A 650 -22.68 4.99 19.26
CA ARG A 650 -21.69 4.49 18.28
C ARG A 650 -21.07 3.12 18.61
N PRO A 651 -20.71 2.79 19.87
CA PRO A 651 -20.23 1.46 20.23
C PRO A 651 -21.31 0.36 20.14
N ILE A 652 -22.58 0.73 20.23
CA ILE A 652 -23.74 -0.18 20.26
C ILE A 652 -24.21 -0.49 18.83
N VAL A 653 -24.21 0.50 17.93
CA VAL A 653 -24.64 0.35 16.52
C VAL A 653 -23.52 -0.09 15.57
N GLN A 654 -22.27 0.04 15.99
CA GLN A 654 -21.09 -0.43 15.25
C GLN A 654 -20.42 -1.63 15.93
N ALA A 655 -21.11 -2.33 16.84
CA ALA A 655 -20.53 -3.47 17.53
C ALA A 655 -20.33 -4.64 16.55
N PRO A 656 -19.25 -5.44 16.68
CA PRO A 656 -19.09 -6.64 15.87
C PRO A 656 -20.19 -7.65 16.18
N THR A 657 -20.79 -8.21 15.13
CA THR A 657 -21.78 -9.28 15.25
C THR A 657 -21.14 -10.58 15.75
N PRO A 658 -21.67 -11.25 16.80
CA PRO A 658 -21.15 -12.52 17.28
C PRO A 658 -21.29 -13.61 16.20
N GLN A 659 -20.19 -14.23 15.78
CA GLN A 659 -20.29 -15.43 14.95
C GLN A 659 -20.80 -16.61 15.79
N ALA A 660 -22.03 -17.06 15.53
CA ALA A 660 -22.49 -18.36 16.00
C ALA A 660 -21.81 -19.49 15.19
N GLY A 661 -21.26 -20.47 15.91
CA GLY A 661 -20.57 -21.62 15.35
C GLY A 661 -21.38 -22.35 14.28
N GLN A 662 -20.67 -22.87 13.28
CA GLN A 662 -21.26 -23.73 12.27
C GLN A 662 -21.89 -24.96 12.93
N VAL A 663 -23.19 -25.12 12.70
CA VAL A 663 -23.99 -26.29 13.07
C VAL A 663 -23.40 -27.52 12.37
N GLN A 664 -22.82 -28.42 13.14
CA GLN A 664 -22.62 -29.82 12.76
C GLN A 664 -23.99 -30.52 12.73
N PRO A 665 -24.31 -31.31 11.70
CA PRO A 665 -25.40 -32.28 11.78
C PRO A 665 -24.92 -33.46 12.64
N SER A 666 -25.57 -33.67 13.78
CA SER A 666 -25.28 -34.78 14.71
C SER A 666 -25.98 -36.08 14.29
N GLY A 667 -25.18 -37.11 13.99
CA GLY A 667 -25.32 -38.46 14.55
C GLY A 667 -26.24 -39.49 13.88
N GLY A 668 -25.66 -40.56 13.35
CA GLY A 668 -26.36 -41.83 13.06
C GLY A 668 -25.44 -42.89 12.47
N SER A 669 -25.07 -43.89 13.26
CA SER A 669 -24.33 -45.09 12.83
C SER A 669 -25.29 -46.12 12.22
N THR A 670 -24.76 -46.90 11.26
CA THR A 670 -25.16 -48.23 10.74
C THR A 670 -25.94 -48.39 9.41
N THR A 671 -25.34 -49.27 8.59
CA THR A 671 -25.86 -50.16 7.52
C THR A 671 -25.89 -49.76 6.03
N ASN A 672 -25.27 -50.66 5.26
CA ASN A 672 -25.23 -50.89 3.81
C ASN A 672 -26.39 -50.38 2.97
N GLY A 673 -26.07 -49.84 1.79
CA GLY A 673 -27.01 -49.70 0.67
C GLY A 673 -26.44 -48.89 -0.49
N THR A 674 -26.34 -49.53 -1.65
CA THR A 674 -25.81 -49.02 -2.92
C THR A 674 -26.62 -47.87 -3.55
N THR A 675 -25.92 -47.17 -4.45
CA THR A 675 -26.36 -46.38 -5.64
C THR A 675 -26.77 -44.90 -5.54
N ALA A 676 -26.03 -44.13 -6.36
CA ALA A 676 -26.38 -42.91 -7.11
C ALA A 676 -26.47 -41.56 -6.37
N ALA A 677 -25.35 -40.85 -6.31
CA ALA A 677 -25.30 -39.40 -6.06
C ALA A 677 -25.28 -38.64 -7.40
N ALA A 678 -26.26 -37.75 -7.58
CA ALA A 678 -26.31 -36.77 -8.65
C ALA A 678 -25.54 -35.50 -8.25
N SER A 679 -24.75 -34.99 -9.19
CA SER A 679 -23.82 -33.86 -9.10
C SER A 679 -24.50 -32.50 -9.25
N SER A 680 -24.02 -31.50 -8.51
CA SER A 680 -24.21 -30.08 -8.85
C SER A 680 -22.90 -29.54 -9.45
N ASN A 681 -22.95 -29.29 -10.76
CA ASN A 681 -21.83 -28.98 -11.65
C ASN A 681 -21.18 -27.61 -11.39
N ARG A 682 -19.91 -27.61 -10.97
CA ARG A 682 -18.87 -26.78 -11.59
C ARG A 682 -17.92 -27.74 -12.28
N ASN A 683 -18.10 -27.94 -13.59
CA ASN A 683 -17.19 -28.76 -14.38
C ASN A 683 -15.89 -27.98 -14.60
N MET A 684 -15.00 -27.97 -13.61
CA MET A 684 -13.61 -27.66 -13.92
C MET A 684 -13.07 -28.76 -14.83
N THR A 685 -12.38 -28.36 -15.88
CA THR A 685 -11.82 -29.30 -16.83
C THR A 685 -10.64 -30.05 -16.19
N GLU A 686 -10.42 -31.29 -16.60
CA GLU A 686 -9.33 -32.13 -16.04
C GLU A 686 -7.94 -31.47 -16.20
N ILE A 687 -7.80 -30.59 -17.19
CA ILE A 687 -6.59 -29.81 -17.41
C ILE A 687 -6.38 -28.69 -16.38
N GLU A 688 -7.44 -28.00 -15.95
CA GLU A 688 -7.36 -26.97 -14.91
C GLU A 688 -6.94 -27.59 -13.57
N MET A 689 -7.36 -28.83 -13.30
CA MET A 689 -6.92 -29.58 -12.13
C MET A 689 -5.45 -30.04 -12.20
N SER A 690 -4.84 -30.04 -13.38
CA SER A 690 -3.51 -30.61 -13.65
C SER A 690 -2.45 -29.55 -14.03
N THR A 691 -2.80 -28.27 -14.04
CA THR A 691 -1.93 -27.14 -14.42
C THR A 691 -1.80 -26.12 -13.27
N GLY A 692 -0.83 -25.21 -13.33
CA GLY A 692 -0.55 -24.26 -12.23
C GLY A 692 0.11 -24.87 -10.98
N LYS A 693 0.51 -26.15 -11.05
CA LYS A 693 1.18 -26.91 -9.97
C LYS A 693 2.00 -28.06 -10.55
N VAL A 694 2.87 -28.64 -9.75
CA VAL A 694 3.62 -29.86 -10.10
C VAL A 694 2.83 -31.11 -9.78
N ASN A 695 2.67 -31.98 -10.76
CA ASN A 695 2.00 -33.27 -10.62
C ASN A 695 3.03 -34.34 -10.24
N ASN A 696 3.05 -34.73 -8.97
CA ASN A 696 3.87 -35.85 -8.51
C ASN A 696 3.19 -37.17 -8.85
N ILE A 697 3.88 -38.05 -9.58
CA ILE A 697 3.32 -39.34 -10.01
C ILE A 697 4.30 -40.49 -9.75
N THR A 698 3.75 -41.70 -9.62
CA THR A 698 4.53 -42.93 -9.44
C THR A 698 4.20 -44.03 -10.46
N ALA A 699 3.05 -43.94 -11.16
CA ALA A 699 2.57 -44.95 -12.11
C ALA A 699 2.64 -44.46 -13.57
N LEU A 700 2.87 -45.39 -14.50
CA LEU A 700 2.95 -45.07 -15.93
C LEU A 700 1.61 -44.58 -16.52
N THR A 701 0.48 -45.07 -15.98
CA THR A 701 -0.86 -44.67 -16.42
C THR A 701 -1.14 -43.18 -16.18
N ASP A 702 -0.68 -42.64 -15.05
CA ASP A 702 -0.82 -41.22 -14.73
C ASP A 702 0.06 -40.35 -15.63
N LEU A 703 1.24 -40.85 -16.00
CA LEU A 703 2.12 -40.18 -16.94
C LEU A 703 1.50 -40.07 -18.33
N ASP A 704 0.99 -41.18 -18.87
CA ASP A 704 0.35 -41.21 -20.19
C ASP A 704 -0.92 -40.32 -20.20
N ARG A 705 -1.67 -40.28 -19.09
CA ARG A 705 -2.82 -39.38 -18.93
C ARG A 705 -2.41 -37.91 -18.98
N LEU A 706 -1.41 -37.50 -18.19
CA LEU A 706 -0.95 -36.10 -18.13
C LEU A 706 -0.30 -35.64 -19.44
N LEU A 707 0.47 -36.50 -20.10
CA LEU A 707 1.00 -36.21 -21.44
C LEU A 707 -0.11 -36.15 -22.50
N GLY A 708 -1.13 -37.00 -22.38
CA GLY A 708 -2.33 -36.95 -23.22
C GLY A 708 -3.10 -35.63 -23.07
N LEU A 709 -3.25 -35.16 -21.82
CA LEU A 709 -3.85 -33.86 -21.54
C LEU A 709 -3.05 -32.71 -22.16
N ALA A 710 -1.72 -32.83 -22.24
CA ALA A 710 -0.83 -31.79 -22.77
C ALA A 710 -0.61 -31.82 -24.30
N LYS A 711 -1.37 -32.64 -25.05
CA LYS A 711 -1.13 -32.89 -26.50
C LYS A 711 -1.29 -31.66 -27.39
N ASP A 712 -2.03 -30.64 -26.95
CA ASP A 712 -2.22 -29.36 -27.65
C ASP A 712 -1.30 -28.24 -27.15
N ARG A 713 -0.49 -28.49 -26.11
CA ARG A 713 0.34 -27.49 -25.42
C ARG A 713 1.71 -28.06 -25.03
N CYS A 714 2.29 -27.60 -23.92
CA CYS A 714 3.57 -28.08 -23.42
C CYS A 714 3.42 -29.01 -22.22
N ALA A 715 4.38 -29.92 -22.06
CA ALA A 715 4.63 -30.61 -20.80
C ALA A 715 6.14 -30.70 -20.52
N ILE A 716 6.49 -30.79 -19.26
CA ILE A 716 7.86 -31.05 -18.82
C ILE A 716 7.85 -32.10 -17.72
N ILE A 717 8.75 -33.07 -17.83
CA ILE A 717 8.96 -34.13 -16.84
C ILE A 717 10.27 -33.86 -16.11
N PHE A 718 10.24 -33.90 -14.79
CA PHE A 718 11.40 -33.87 -13.90
C PHE A 718 11.58 -35.22 -13.21
N PHE A 719 12.63 -35.94 -13.59
CA PHE A 719 13.08 -37.18 -12.94
C PHE A 719 14.02 -36.87 -11.78
N THR A 720 13.68 -37.36 -10.59
CA THR A 720 14.39 -37.10 -9.34
C THR A 720 14.56 -38.34 -8.48
N SER A 721 15.26 -38.21 -7.33
CA SER A 721 15.31 -39.23 -6.29
C SER A 721 15.31 -38.59 -4.90
N SER A 722 14.65 -39.24 -3.93
CA SER A 722 14.61 -38.79 -2.53
C SER A 722 15.99 -38.67 -1.86
N THR A 723 17.02 -39.38 -2.36
CA THR A 723 18.41 -39.33 -1.86
C THR A 723 19.32 -38.45 -2.71
N CYS A 724 18.81 -37.82 -3.77
CA CYS A 724 19.58 -36.96 -4.67
C CYS A 724 19.81 -35.57 -4.06
N ALA A 725 21.00 -35.31 -3.54
CA ALA A 725 21.37 -33.98 -3.02
C ALA A 725 21.32 -32.85 -4.09
N PRO A 726 21.80 -33.04 -5.34
CA PRO A 726 21.71 -32.02 -6.38
C PRO A 726 20.27 -31.65 -6.76
N CYS A 727 19.34 -32.61 -6.70
CA CYS A 727 17.93 -32.39 -7.07
C CYS A 727 17.23 -31.36 -6.16
N LYS A 728 17.73 -31.16 -4.93
CA LYS A 728 17.19 -30.15 -4.00
C LYS A 728 17.34 -28.72 -4.52
N LEU A 729 18.36 -28.45 -5.35
CA LEU A 729 18.60 -27.12 -5.93
C LEU A 729 17.53 -26.72 -6.96
N VAL A 730 16.83 -27.69 -7.56
CA VAL A 730 15.88 -27.47 -8.65
C VAL A 730 14.42 -27.73 -8.26
N TYR A 731 14.13 -28.25 -7.05
CA TYR A 731 12.75 -28.46 -6.60
C TYR A 731 11.93 -27.18 -6.56
N GLN A 732 12.40 -26.17 -5.81
CA GLN A 732 11.68 -24.91 -5.69
C GLN A 732 11.60 -24.17 -7.03
N PRO A 733 12.68 -24.02 -7.82
CA PRO A 733 12.58 -23.43 -9.15
C PRO A 733 11.58 -24.13 -10.08
N TYR A 734 11.46 -25.46 -10.00
CA TYR A 734 10.51 -26.23 -10.82
C TYR A 734 9.06 -26.03 -10.35
N ASP A 735 8.81 -25.94 -9.04
CA ASP A 735 7.49 -25.63 -8.47
C ASP A 735 7.04 -24.19 -8.82
N GLU A 736 7.96 -23.22 -8.75
CA GLU A 736 7.73 -21.83 -9.16
C GLU A 736 7.36 -21.74 -10.65
N LEU A 737 8.12 -22.40 -11.52
CA LEU A 737 7.86 -22.43 -12.96
C LEU A 737 6.50 -23.08 -13.31
N ALA A 738 6.04 -24.06 -12.52
CA ALA A 738 4.72 -24.66 -12.71
C ALA A 738 3.58 -23.69 -12.37
N ALA A 739 3.77 -22.86 -11.34
CA ALA A 739 2.82 -21.80 -10.99
C ALA A 739 2.84 -20.67 -12.04
N GLU A 740 4.03 -20.23 -12.47
CA GLU A 740 4.24 -19.17 -13.47
C GLU A 740 3.68 -19.56 -14.86
N ALA A 741 3.81 -20.83 -15.26
CA ALA A 741 3.28 -21.30 -16.55
C ALA A 741 1.74 -21.38 -16.59
N GLY A 742 1.06 -21.42 -15.45
CA GLY A 742 -0.40 -21.55 -15.36
C GLY A 742 -0.94 -22.71 -16.21
N ALA A 743 -1.99 -22.46 -16.98
CA ALA A 743 -2.63 -23.45 -17.86
C ALA A 743 -1.80 -23.83 -19.12
N LYS A 744 -0.68 -23.14 -19.39
CA LYS A 744 0.07 -23.28 -20.64
C LYS A 744 0.95 -24.53 -20.68
N CYS A 745 1.39 -25.04 -19.54
CA CYS A 745 2.29 -26.19 -19.48
C CYS A 745 1.97 -27.12 -18.31
N VAL A 746 2.06 -28.43 -18.53
CA VAL A 746 1.88 -29.46 -17.50
C VAL A 746 3.23 -29.86 -16.93
N PHE A 747 3.44 -29.63 -15.63
CA PHE A 747 4.66 -30.01 -14.93
C PHE A 747 4.46 -31.35 -14.22
N ILE A 748 5.38 -32.29 -14.46
CA ILE A 748 5.29 -33.68 -14.00
C ILE A 748 6.58 -34.04 -13.26
N LYS A 749 6.47 -34.52 -12.02
CA LYS A 749 7.62 -34.94 -11.22
C LYS A 749 7.55 -36.43 -10.92
N ILE A 750 8.65 -37.14 -11.19
CA ILE A 750 8.78 -38.58 -11.01
C ILE A 750 9.98 -38.84 -10.10
N ASP A 751 9.72 -39.41 -8.92
CA ASP A 751 10.77 -39.85 -7.99
C ASP A 751 11.08 -41.32 -8.21
N PHE A 752 12.28 -41.64 -8.72
CA PHE A 752 12.71 -43.02 -8.98
C PHE A 752 12.76 -43.89 -7.74
N SER A 753 12.87 -43.32 -6.54
CA SER A 753 12.81 -44.10 -5.30
C SER A 753 11.42 -44.70 -5.04
N HIS A 754 10.38 -44.19 -5.71
CA HIS A 754 8.98 -44.55 -5.47
C HIS A 754 8.21 -44.90 -6.76
N ALA A 755 8.83 -44.75 -7.93
CA ALA A 755 8.22 -45.00 -9.24
C ALA A 755 8.13 -46.50 -9.57
N GLU A 756 7.07 -46.90 -10.29
CA GLU A 756 6.92 -48.26 -10.82
C GLU A 756 8.00 -48.59 -11.86
N GLY A 757 8.46 -49.85 -11.89
CA GLY A 757 9.49 -50.32 -12.84
C GLY A 757 9.11 -50.18 -14.32
N SER A 758 7.82 -50.03 -14.63
CA SER A 758 7.30 -49.73 -15.97
C SER A 758 7.76 -48.36 -16.49
N ILE A 759 7.92 -47.35 -15.62
CA ILE A 759 8.46 -46.03 -15.98
C ILE A 759 9.92 -46.15 -16.42
N ASN A 760 10.72 -46.99 -15.75
CA ASN A 760 12.12 -47.24 -16.13
C ASN A 760 12.23 -47.93 -17.49
N SER A 761 11.25 -48.77 -17.84
CA SER A 761 11.17 -49.41 -19.15
C SER A 761 10.77 -48.43 -20.27
N ARG A 762 9.97 -47.40 -19.96
CA ARG A 762 9.59 -46.32 -20.89
C ARG A 762 10.75 -45.34 -21.15
N TYR A 763 11.56 -45.07 -20.13
CA TYR A 763 12.69 -44.13 -20.19
C TYR A 763 14.04 -44.81 -19.85
N PRO A 764 14.49 -45.81 -20.64
CA PRO A 764 15.69 -46.60 -20.33
C PRO A 764 17.00 -45.78 -20.38
N ASN A 765 16.95 -44.57 -20.93
CA ASN A 765 18.11 -43.68 -21.09
C ASN A 765 18.27 -42.67 -19.94
N VAL A 766 17.28 -42.53 -19.06
CA VAL A 766 17.39 -41.65 -17.90
C VAL A 766 18.20 -42.38 -16.81
N ARG A 767 19.52 -42.18 -16.82
CA ARG A 767 20.47 -42.88 -15.93
C ARG A 767 20.97 -42.05 -14.75
N ALA A 768 20.57 -40.78 -14.67
CA ALA A 768 20.99 -39.86 -13.63
C ALA A 768 19.83 -38.94 -13.22
N THR A 769 19.87 -38.45 -11.99
CA THR A 769 18.96 -37.42 -11.48
C THR A 769 19.77 -36.22 -10.99
N PRO A 770 19.32 -34.97 -11.21
CA PRO A 770 18.08 -34.58 -11.89
C PRO A 770 18.19 -34.67 -13.43
N THR A 771 17.11 -35.13 -14.08
CA THR A 771 16.97 -35.12 -15.55
C THR A 771 15.60 -34.55 -15.93
N PHE A 772 15.56 -33.77 -17.00
CA PHE A 772 14.36 -33.12 -17.51
C PHE A 772 14.08 -33.53 -18.96
N ILE A 773 12.81 -33.73 -19.29
CA ILE A 773 12.35 -33.99 -20.67
C ILE A 773 11.18 -33.06 -20.97
N THR A 774 11.25 -32.33 -22.08
CA THR A 774 10.17 -31.45 -22.54
C THR A 774 9.38 -32.08 -23.67
N TYR A 775 8.09 -31.76 -23.72
CA TYR A 775 7.16 -32.14 -24.77
C TYR A 775 6.47 -30.88 -25.30
N LEU A 776 6.35 -30.78 -26.61
CA LEU A 776 5.63 -29.73 -27.32
C LEU A 776 4.61 -30.39 -28.24
N LYS A 777 3.33 -30.09 -28.04
CA LYS A 777 2.21 -30.63 -28.82
C LYS A 777 2.22 -32.17 -28.91
N GLY A 778 2.55 -32.82 -27.79
CA GLY A 778 2.62 -34.28 -27.66
C GLY A 778 3.92 -34.93 -28.16
N GLU A 779 4.84 -34.18 -28.77
CA GLU A 779 6.13 -34.70 -29.23
C GLU A 779 7.26 -34.32 -28.26
N LYS A 780 8.17 -35.27 -28.01
CA LYS A 780 9.36 -35.01 -27.18
C LYS A 780 10.27 -34.02 -27.91
N ARG A 781 10.66 -32.95 -27.22
CA ARG A 781 11.47 -31.86 -27.79
C ARG A 781 12.93 -31.92 -27.34
N ASP A 782 13.18 -31.72 -26.04
CA ASP A 782 14.52 -31.67 -25.46
C ASP A 782 14.66 -32.61 -24.27
N GLU A 783 15.89 -33.03 -23.99
CA GLU A 783 16.27 -33.82 -22.81
C GLU A 783 17.63 -33.33 -22.30
N TRP A 784 17.74 -33.07 -20.99
CA TRP A 784 19.01 -32.70 -20.37
C TRP A 784 19.08 -33.14 -18.90
N SER A 785 20.30 -33.27 -18.38
CA SER A 785 20.57 -33.63 -16.98
C SER A 785 21.44 -32.58 -16.31
N GLY A 786 21.26 -32.39 -15.00
CA GLY A 786 22.04 -31.45 -14.20
C GLY A 786 21.20 -30.54 -13.30
N ALA A 787 21.78 -30.13 -12.17
CA ALA A 787 21.11 -29.33 -11.16
C ALA A 787 21.41 -27.82 -11.34
N ASP A 788 21.04 -27.27 -12.50
CA ASP A 788 21.20 -25.85 -12.81
C ASP A 788 19.83 -25.14 -12.94
N PRO A 789 19.43 -24.34 -11.94
CA PRO A 789 18.18 -23.58 -11.98
C PRO A 789 18.09 -22.56 -13.14
N ARG A 790 19.22 -21.99 -13.58
CA ARG A 790 19.23 -21.01 -14.69
C ARG A 790 18.95 -21.69 -16.02
N GLN A 791 19.58 -22.85 -16.24
CA GLN A 791 19.32 -23.67 -17.43
C GLN A 791 17.87 -24.15 -17.47
N LEU A 792 17.31 -24.58 -16.33
CA LEU A 792 15.91 -24.99 -16.22
C LEU A 792 14.95 -23.86 -16.61
N ARG A 793 15.12 -22.66 -16.04
CA ARG A 793 14.28 -21.50 -16.36
C ARG A 793 14.35 -21.13 -17.84
N SER A 794 15.57 -21.03 -18.39
CA SER A 794 15.76 -20.70 -19.81
C SER A 794 15.10 -21.70 -20.77
N ASN A 795 15.16 -23.00 -20.47
CA ASN A 795 14.54 -24.02 -21.31
C ASN A 795 13.00 -24.01 -21.21
N VAL A 796 12.45 -23.76 -20.02
CA VAL A 796 10.99 -23.65 -19.83
C VAL A 796 10.45 -22.39 -20.52
N GLU A 797 11.13 -21.25 -20.40
CA GLU A 797 10.75 -20.02 -21.11
C GLU A 797 10.76 -20.22 -22.63
N MET A 798 11.80 -20.86 -23.17
CA MET A 798 11.87 -21.18 -24.60
C MET A 798 10.72 -22.09 -25.05
N LEU A 799 10.40 -23.11 -24.26
CA LEU A 799 9.28 -24.02 -24.51
C LEU A 799 7.93 -23.28 -24.52
N LEU A 800 7.70 -22.40 -23.54
CA LEU A 800 6.48 -21.60 -23.45
C LEU A 800 6.35 -20.62 -24.62
N ASN A 801 7.41 -19.87 -24.95
CA ASN A 801 7.41 -18.91 -26.05
C ASN A 801 7.22 -19.59 -27.42
N THR A 802 7.71 -20.82 -27.58
CA THR A 802 7.51 -21.59 -28.81
C THR A 802 6.07 -22.08 -28.96
N ALA A 803 5.41 -22.41 -27.84
CA ALA A 803 4.02 -22.88 -27.87
C ALA A 803 2.99 -21.76 -27.89
N PHE A 804 3.29 -20.65 -27.21
CA PHE A 804 2.42 -19.50 -27.01
C PHE A 804 3.22 -18.22 -27.27
N PRO A 805 3.49 -17.89 -28.54
CA PRO A 805 4.23 -16.68 -28.87
C PRO A 805 3.49 -15.44 -28.33
N PRO A 806 4.21 -14.41 -27.84
CA PRO A 806 3.60 -13.16 -27.40
C PRO A 806 2.84 -12.50 -28.56
N HIS A 807 1.79 -11.74 -28.24
CA HIS A 807 1.03 -11.01 -29.24
C HIS A 807 1.94 -9.98 -29.95
N PRO A 808 1.92 -9.84 -31.29
CA PRO A 808 2.88 -9.00 -32.02
C PRO A 808 2.96 -7.53 -31.58
N HIS A 809 1.87 -6.96 -31.06
CA HIS A 809 1.88 -5.59 -30.51
C HIS A 809 2.64 -5.47 -29.18
N LEU A 810 2.78 -6.55 -28.40
CA LEU A 810 3.52 -6.53 -27.14
C LEU A 810 5.03 -6.33 -27.36
N ASP A 811 5.52 -6.65 -28.57
CA ASP A 811 6.91 -6.42 -28.97
C ASP A 811 7.16 -4.97 -29.45
N LYS A 812 6.12 -4.15 -29.56
CA LYS A 812 6.24 -2.74 -29.96
C LYS A 812 6.43 -1.84 -28.73
N SER A 813 7.48 -1.03 -28.75
CA SER A 813 7.72 -0.02 -27.72
C SER A 813 6.67 1.09 -27.81
N THR A 814 5.83 1.20 -26.78
CA THR A 814 4.71 2.18 -26.71
C THR A 814 4.65 2.95 -25.36
N PRO A 815 5.79 3.44 -24.82
CA PRO A 815 5.82 4.05 -23.49
C PRO A 815 4.95 5.30 -23.37
N LEU A 816 4.79 6.10 -24.43
CA LEU A 816 3.98 7.31 -24.37
C LEU A 816 2.49 7.02 -24.44
N LEU A 817 2.07 6.03 -25.24
CA LEU A 817 0.68 5.56 -25.26
C LEU A 817 0.27 4.95 -23.91
N MET A 818 1.15 4.16 -23.29
CA MET A 818 0.87 3.51 -22.00
C MET A 818 0.89 4.47 -20.80
N ARG A 819 1.52 5.64 -20.95
CA ARG A 819 1.54 6.70 -19.92
C ARG A 819 0.23 7.50 -19.87
N GLN A 820 -0.63 7.41 -20.88
CA GLN A 820 -1.88 8.17 -20.94
C GLN A 820 -2.84 7.74 -19.83
N SER A 821 -3.57 8.69 -19.23
CA SER A 821 -4.51 8.40 -18.14
C SER A 821 -5.70 7.58 -18.63
N GLN A 822 -5.94 6.43 -18.03
CA GLN A 822 -7.10 5.58 -18.29
C GLN A 822 -8.28 5.84 -17.33
N ARG A 823 -8.26 6.97 -16.60
CA ARG A 823 -9.38 7.37 -15.73
C ARG A 823 -10.53 7.90 -16.60
N PRO A 824 -11.78 7.47 -16.37
CA PRO A 824 -12.92 7.97 -17.13
C PRO A 824 -13.06 9.50 -17.08
N ILE A 825 -13.21 10.11 -18.25
CA ILE A 825 -13.49 11.53 -18.41
C ILE A 825 -14.96 11.77 -18.06
N ARG A 826 -15.22 12.78 -17.20
CA ARG A 826 -16.54 13.07 -16.63
C ARG A 826 -16.88 14.55 -16.71
N PHE A 827 -18.17 14.85 -16.85
CA PHE A 827 -18.74 16.19 -16.87
C PHE A 827 -19.56 16.43 -15.61
N THR A 828 -18.94 16.98 -14.59
CA THR A 828 -19.51 17.12 -13.23
C THR A 828 -20.10 18.50 -12.91
N LYS A 829 -19.92 19.49 -13.80
CA LYS A 829 -20.38 20.86 -13.54
C LYS A 829 -21.89 20.96 -13.46
N VAL A 830 -22.43 21.30 -12.29
CA VAL A 830 -23.88 21.46 -12.05
C VAL A 830 -24.43 22.71 -12.76
N PRO A 831 -25.53 22.60 -13.54
CA PRO A 831 -26.17 23.74 -14.18
C PRO A 831 -26.94 24.59 -13.16
N PRO A 832 -27.27 25.85 -13.45
CA PRO A 832 -28.16 26.64 -12.59
C PRO A 832 -29.55 26.01 -12.53
N LEU A 833 -29.81 25.20 -11.49
CA LEU A 833 -30.98 24.32 -11.39
C LEU A 833 -32.30 25.09 -11.47
N ASP A 834 -32.41 26.24 -10.81
CA ASP A 834 -33.63 27.06 -10.85
C ASP A 834 -33.96 27.53 -12.27
N LYS A 835 -32.94 27.89 -13.06
CA LYS A 835 -33.11 28.28 -14.46
C LYS A 835 -33.42 27.09 -15.34
N LEU A 836 -32.85 25.92 -15.03
CA LEU A 836 -33.09 24.68 -15.76
C LEU A 836 -34.54 24.23 -15.58
N VAL A 837 -35.04 24.20 -14.34
CA VAL A 837 -36.43 23.84 -14.00
C VAL A 837 -37.41 24.86 -14.56
N ALA A 838 -37.11 26.16 -14.48
CA ALA A 838 -37.97 27.20 -15.07
C ALA A 838 -38.14 27.03 -16.59
N LYS A 839 -37.11 26.53 -17.30
CA LYS A 839 -37.20 26.22 -18.74
C LYS A 839 -38.10 25.02 -19.04
N MET A 840 -38.34 24.13 -18.08
CA MET A 840 -39.19 22.95 -18.26
C MET A 840 -40.69 23.27 -18.20
N GLY A 841 -41.08 24.50 -17.85
CA GLY A 841 -42.49 24.90 -17.74
C GLY A 841 -43.24 24.03 -16.73
N ASP A 842 -44.45 23.57 -17.10
CA ASP A 842 -45.28 22.73 -16.22
C ASP A 842 -44.61 21.41 -15.85
N SER A 843 -43.76 20.85 -16.72
CA SER A 843 -42.98 19.63 -16.43
C SER A 843 -41.94 19.84 -15.33
N GLY A 844 -41.54 21.09 -15.05
CA GLY A 844 -40.65 21.42 -13.94
C GLY A 844 -41.32 21.26 -12.56
N ASN A 845 -42.65 21.29 -12.51
CA ASN A 845 -43.42 21.10 -11.27
C ASN A 845 -43.70 19.62 -10.97
N ASP A 846 -43.23 18.69 -11.80
CA ASP A 846 -43.38 17.26 -11.56
C ASP A 846 -42.70 16.88 -10.22
N PRO A 847 -43.37 16.12 -9.33
CA PRO A 847 -42.79 15.69 -8.06
C PRO A 847 -41.44 14.97 -8.21
N ALA A 848 -41.24 14.20 -9.28
CA ALA A 848 -39.98 13.50 -9.54
C ALA A 848 -38.85 14.47 -9.92
N VAL A 849 -39.17 15.55 -10.65
CA VAL A 849 -38.21 16.62 -10.97
C VAL A 849 -37.83 17.39 -9.71
N SER A 850 -38.83 17.73 -8.88
CA SER A 850 -38.59 18.42 -7.61
C SER A 850 -37.72 17.58 -6.66
N ALA A 851 -37.97 16.28 -6.58
CA ALA A 851 -37.19 15.34 -5.76
C ALA A 851 -35.72 15.26 -6.21
N ILE A 852 -35.46 15.10 -7.53
CA ILE A 852 -34.08 14.99 -8.02
C ILE A 852 -33.33 16.32 -7.91
N VAL A 853 -34.00 17.46 -8.11
CA VAL A 853 -33.39 18.79 -7.97
C VAL A 853 -33.00 19.04 -6.52
N SER A 854 -33.89 18.74 -5.58
CA SER A 854 -33.59 18.82 -4.14
C SER A 854 -32.42 17.92 -3.77
N TYR A 855 -32.40 16.68 -4.29
CA TYR A 855 -31.29 15.75 -4.09
C TYR A 855 -29.95 16.34 -4.60
N ILE A 856 -29.91 16.88 -5.82
CA ILE A 856 -28.69 17.50 -6.37
C ILE A 856 -28.27 18.71 -5.51
N GLN A 857 -29.20 19.57 -5.08
CA GLN A 857 -28.88 20.74 -4.24
C GLN A 857 -28.29 20.33 -2.89
N VAL A 858 -28.87 19.33 -2.22
CA VAL A 858 -28.37 18.83 -0.94
C VAL A 858 -27.00 18.18 -1.14
N ARG A 859 -26.82 17.40 -2.22
CA ARG A 859 -25.53 16.80 -2.56
C ARG A 859 -24.43 17.82 -2.79
N GLU A 860 -24.71 18.90 -3.51
CA GLU A 860 -23.72 19.96 -3.78
C GLU A 860 -23.39 20.77 -2.52
N LYS A 861 -24.37 21.00 -1.66
CA LYS A 861 -24.19 21.79 -0.44
C LYS A 861 -23.51 21.01 0.68
N SER A 862 -23.90 19.75 0.86
CA SER A 862 -23.60 18.96 2.05
C SER A 862 -22.89 17.63 1.76
N GLY A 863 -22.66 17.30 0.48
CA GLY A 863 -22.05 16.03 0.04
C GLY A 863 -23.07 14.92 -0.19
N ALA A 864 -22.64 13.85 -0.88
CA ALA A 864 -23.50 12.71 -1.24
C ALA A 864 -24.07 11.95 -0.03
N ILE A 865 -23.34 11.95 1.09
CA ILE A 865 -23.69 11.34 2.37
C ILE A 865 -25.00 11.94 2.93
N GLU A 866 -25.13 13.26 2.87
CA GLU A 866 -26.27 13.99 3.46
C GLU A 866 -27.48 14.09 2.52
N ALA A 867 -27.39 13.52 1.30
CA ALA A 867 -28.42 13.59 0.27
C ALA A 867 -29.16 12.24 0.15
N PRO A 868 -30.35 12.08 0.78
CA PRO A 868 -31.10 10.83 0.72
C PRO A 868 -31.69 10.60 -0.67
N LEU A 869 -31.62 9.35 -1.15
CA LEU A 869 -32.25 8.96 -2.41
C LEU A 869 -33.73 8.68 -2.21
N THR A 870 -34.54 9.37 -3.00
CA THR A 870 -35.98 9.16 -3.03
C THR A 870 -36.48 9.20 -4.48
N GLU A 871 -37.48 8.36 -4.78
CA GLU A 871 -38.26 8.44 -6.02
C GLU A 871 -37.51 8.18 -7.35
N LEU A 872 -36.38 7.45 -7.35
CA LEU A 872 -35.64 7.11 -8.57
C LEU A 872 -36.50 6.40 -9.64
N PRO A 873 -37.40 5.44 -9.31
CA PRO A 873 -38.29 4.85 -10.32
C PRO A 873 -39.24 5.85 -10.96
N LYS A 874 -39.77 6.82 -10.19
CA LYS A 874 -40.62 7.89 -10.72
C LYS A 874 -39.82 8.86 -11.58
N PHE A 875 -38.57 9.15 -11.20
CA PHE A 875 -37.67 9.96 -12.01
C PHE A 875 -37.33 9.26 -13.33
N ALA A 876 -37.08 7.95 -13.31
CA ALA A 876 -36.88 7.16 -14.52
C ALA A 876 -38.13 7.14 -15.42
N GLU A 877 -39.32 7.01 -14.84
CA GLU A 877 -40.59 7.13 -15.56
C GLU A 877 -40.77 8.51 -16.19
N PHE A 878 -40.49 9.58 -15.44
CA PHE A 878 -40.50 10.95 -15.93
C PHE A 878 -39.52 11.12 -17.10
N LEU A 879 -38.28 10.65 -16.96
CA LEU A 879 -37.25 10.72 -18.00
C LEU A 879 -37.71 10.01 -19.29
N ARG A 880 -38.31 8.82 -19.20
CA ARG A 880 -38.89 8.15 -20.38
C ARG A 880 -40.04 8.93 -21.00
N LYS A 881 -40.93 9.53 -20.20
CA LYS A 881 -42.02 10.38 -20.69
C LYS A 881 -41.51 11.68 -21.30
N SER A 882 -40.37 12.20 -20.82
CA SER A 882 -39.82 13.50 -21.21
C SER A 882 -39.61 13.64 -22.71
N THR A 883 -39.29 12.53 -23.42
CA THR A 883 -39.14 12.50 -24.88
C THR A 883 -40.43 12.75 -25.65
N THR A 884 -41.58 12.78 -24.96
CA THR A 884 -42.90 13.04 -25.54
C THR A 884 -43.60 14.26 -24.96
N VAL A 885 -43.28 14.64 -23.71
CA VAL A 885 -43.94 15.77 -23.02
C VAL A 885 -43.15 17.07 -23.09
N LEU A 886 -41.81 17.01 -23.21
CA LEU A 886 -41.00 18.20 -23.44
C LEU A 886 -40.81 18.42 -24.95
N PRO A 887 -40.89 19.67 -25.44
CA PRO A 887 -40.41 20.00 -26.78
C PRO A 887 -38.95 19.59 -26.97
N THR A 888 -38.57 19.16 -28.16
CA THR A 888 -37.21 18.67 -28.47
C THR A 888 -36.11 19.67 -28.06
N GLU A 889 -36.36 20.97 -28.23
CA GLU A 889 -35.47 22.08 -27.83
C GLU A 889 -35.23 22.18 -26.31
N LEU A 890 -36.12 21.61 -25.51
CA LEU A 890 -36.07 21.65 -24.04
C LEU A 890 -35.69 20.29 -23.45
N LEU A 891 -35.68 19.22 -24.23
CA LEU A 891 -35.37 17.86 -23.76
C LEU A 891 -33.98 17.77 -23.09
N PHE A 892 -33.02 18.61 -23.51
CA PHE A 892 -31.70 18.66 -22.89
C PHE A 892 -31.76 18.93 -21.39
N THR A 893 -32.79 19.64 -20.89
CA THR A 893 -32.95 19.93 -19.46
C THR A 893 -33.13 18.66 -18.62
N ALA A 894 -33.90 17.69 -19.12
CA ALA A 894 -34.11 16.41 -18.46
C ALA A 894 -32.83 15.55 -18.49
N LEU A 895 -32.13 15.53 -19.64
CA LEU A 895 -30.85 14.83 -19.77
C LEU A 895 -29.76 15.47 -18.89
N ASP A 896 -29.78 16.78 -18.68
CA ASP A 896 -28.79 17.48 -17.84
C ASP A 896 -28.98 17.15 -16.35
N LEU A 897 -30.23 16.97 -15.90
CA LEU A 897 -30.53 16.45 -14.55
C LEU A 897 -30.02 15.02 -14.38
N LEU A 898 -30.24 14.14 -15.36
CA LEU A 898 -29.72 12.77 -15.32
C LEU A 898 -28.18 12.75 -15.36
N ARG A 899 -27.57 13.53 -16.26
CA ARG A 899 -26.10 13.67 -16.38
C ARG A 899 -25.45 13.95 -15.04
N ILE A 900 -25.97 14.94 -14.30
CA ILE A 900 -25.41 15.31 -12.99
C ILE A 900 -25.69 14.25 -11.93
N SER A 901 -26.88 13.66 -11.94
CA SER A 901 -27.25 12.63 -10.98
C SER A 901 -26.40 11.37 -11.12
N LEU A 902 -26.01 10.99 -12.35
CA LEU A 902 -25.12 9.87 -12.66
C LEU A 902 -23.69 10.02 -12.11
N THR A 903 -23.31 11.20 -11.63
CA THR A 903 -22.02 11.37 -10.92
C THR A 903 -22.03 10.77 -9.51
N ASP A 904 -23.19 10.35 -9.00
CA ASP A 904 -23.34 9.55 -7.79
C ASP A 904 -23.50 8.06 -8.14
N ALA A 905 -22.66 7.21 -7.55
CA ALA A 905 -22.62 5.79 -7.86
C ALA A 905 -23.94 5.07 -7.53
N ARG A 906 -24.72 5.56 -6.56
CA ARG A 906 -26.00 4.96 -6.20
C ARG A 906 -27.05 5.14 -7.29
N VAL A 907 -27.09 6.34 -7.89
CA VAL A 907 -27.96 6.67 -9.01
C VAL A 907 -27.49 5.93 -10.26
N ALA A 908 -26.19 5.93 -10.52
CA ALA A 908 -25.62 5.21 -11.65
C ALA A 908 -25.92 3.71 -11.59
N GLY A 909 -25.76 3.06 -10.43
CA GLY A 909 -26.09 1.65 -10.25
C GLY A 909 -27.57 1.35 -10.48
N PHE A 910 -28.48 2.19 -9.98
CA PHE A 910 -29.92 2.04 -10.25
C PHE A 910 -30.22 2.08 -11.75
N PHE A 911 -29.68 3.06 -12.49
CA PHE A 911 -29.95 3.19 -13.92
C PHE A 911 -29.22 2.15 -14.79
N ALA A 912 -28.13 1.55 -14.32
CA ALA A 912 -27.47 0.43 -15.00
C ALA A 912 -28.35 -0.82 -14.99
N GLU A 913 -28.98 -1.11 -13.85
CA GLU A 913 -29.74 -2.34 -13.64
C GLU A 913 -31.25 -2.18 -13.85
N GLU A 914 -31.69 -0.99 -14.24
CA GLU A 914 -33.08 -0.76 -14.61
C GLU A 914 -33.37 -1.39 -15.97
N HIS A 915 -33.80 -2.65 -16.01
CA HIS A 915 -34.03 -3.36 -17.27
C HIS A 915 -35.52 -3.43 -17.68
N LYS A 916 -35.74 -3.58 -18.99
CA LYS A 916 -37.06 -3.90 -19.56
C LYS A 916 -36.95 -5.16 -20.42
N GLY A 917 -37.62 -6.24 -20.03
CA GLY A 917 -37.63 -7.50 -20.77
C GLY A 917 -36.36 -8.35 -20.62
N ALA A 918 -36.25 -9.42 -21.42
CA ALA A 918 -35.25 -10.49 -21.25
C ALA A 918 -33.80 -10.13 -21.64
N THR A 919 -33.54 -8.93 -22.17
CA THR A 919 -32.25 -8.58 -22.80
C THR A 919 -31.22 -7.92 -21.87
N GLY A 920 -31.56 -7.67 -20.60
CA GLY A 920 -30.61 -7.07 -19.64
C GLY A 920 -30.12 -5.66 -20.02
N THR A 921 -30.86 -4.91 -20.84
CA THR A 921 -30.45 -3.57 -21.32
C THR A 921 -30.96 -2.46 -20.40
N PRO A 922 -30.15 -1.44 -20.04
CA PRO A 922 -30.59 -0.27 -19.25
C PRO A 922 -31.73 0.51 -19.93
N ALA A 923 -32.96 0.38 -19.43
CA ALA A 923 -34.19 0.79 -20.08
C ALA A 923 -34.30 2.31 -20.29
N THR A 924 -34.10 3.13 -19.26
CA THR A 924 -34.20 4.59 -19.41
C THR A 924 -33.02 5.16 -20.17
N VAL A 925 -31.80 4.73 -19.85
CA VAL A 925 -30.59 5.22 -20.51
C VAL A 925 -30.64 4.89 -22.01
N HIS A 926 -30.94 3.64 -22.36
CA HIS A 926 -31.08 3.26 -23.76
C HIS A 926 -32.23 4.01 -24.44
N HIS A 927 -33.41 4.15 -23.81
CA HIS A 927 -34.53 4.91 -24.38
C HIS A 927 -34.17 6.37 -24.70
N LEU A 928 -33.46 7.04 -23.80
CA LEU A 928 -33.03 8.43 -24.01
C LEU A 928 -31.97 8.54 -25.11
N LEU A 929 -30.97 7.65 -25.11
CA LEU A 929 -29.92 7.64 -26.13
C LEU A 929 -30.51 7.31 -27.51
N ASP A 930 -31.29 6.24 -27.62
CA ASP A 930 -31.96 5.81 -28.86
C ASP A 930 -32.90 6.88 -29.41
N HIS A 931 -33.61 7.62 -28.54
CA HIS A 931 -34.43 8.74 -28.98
C HIS A 931 -33.59 9.87 -29.61
N VAL A 932 -32.47 10.25 -28.97
CA VAL A 932 -31.58 11.29 -29.51
C VAL A 932 -30.90 10.83 -30.79
N ASP A 933 -30.48 9.56 -30.85
CA ASP A 933 -29.88 8.94 -32.02
C ASP A 933 -30.83 8.97 -33.23
N LYS A 934 -32.10 8.61 -33.03
CA LYS A 934 -33.13 8.66 -34.08
C LYS A 934 -33.45 10.06 -34.59
N LEU A 935 -33.18 11.10 -33.81
CA LEU A 935 -33.29 12.48 -34.28
C LEU A 935 -32.13 12.86 -35.21
N GLY A 936 -30.97 12.20 -35.08
CA GLY A 936 -29.77 12.48 -35.87
C GLY A 936 -29.41 13.98 -35.89
N ASP A 937 -29.14 14.51 -37.07
CA ASP A 937 -28.80 15.92 -37.28
C ASP A 937 -29.93 16.91 -36.99
N SER A 938 -31.18 16.43 -36.88
CA SER A 938 -32.32 17.28 -36.50
C SER A 938 -32.38 17.56 -34.98
N ALA A 939 -31.57 16.84 -34.18
CA ALA A 939 -31.47 17.09 -32.75
C ALA A 939 -30.82 18.47 -32.47
N PRO A 940 -31.42 19.32 -31.62
CA PRO A 940 -30.87 20.62 -31.26
C PRO A 940 -29.47 20.51 -30.65
N TYR A 941 -28.61 21.50 -30.92
CA TYR A 941 -27.23 21.53 -30.41
C TYR A 941 -27.12 21.31 -28.88
N PRO A 942 -27.92 21.98 -28.01
CA PRO A 942 -27.85 21.74 -26.57
C PRO A 942 -28.19 20.30 -26.16
N LEU A 943 -29.09 19.65 -26.89
CA LEU A 943 -29.47 18.26 -26.65
C LEU A 943 -28.31 17.33 -27.01
N ARG A 944 -27.75 17.46 -28.21
CA ARG A 944 -26.60 16.66 -28.67
C ARG A 944 -25.40 16.78 -27.72
N LEU A 945 -25.06 18.00 -27.31
CA LEU A 945 -23.93 18.24 -26.39
C LEU A 945 -24.17 17.61 -25.01
N THR A 946 -25.38 17.78 -24.46
CA THR A 946 -25.73 17.23 -23.14
C THR A 946 -25.75 15.69 -23.19
N THR A 947 -26.20 15.09 -24.29
CA THR A 947 -26.18 13.64 -24.50
C THR A 947 -24.76 13.09 -24.49
N LEU A 948 -23.79 13.72 -25.17
CA LEU A 948 -22.38 13.31 -25.13
C LEU A 948 -21.80 13.39 -23.71
N HIS A 949 -22.12 14.44 -22.96
CA HIS A 949 -21.67 14.59 -21.58
C HIS A 949 -22.30 13.55 -20.65
N LEU A 950 -23.58 13.24 -20.85
CA LEU A 950 -24.28 12.17 -20.15
C LEU A 950 -23.63 10.83 -20.43
N ALA A 951 -23.36 10.51 -21.70
CA ALA A 951 -22.71 9.28 -22.13
C ALA A 951 -21.33 9.10 -21.48
N CYS A 952 -20.53 10.17 -21.39
CA CYS A 952 -19.26 10.14 -20.68
C CYS A 952 -19.43 9.81 -19.18
N ASN A 953 -20.46 10.36 -18.53
CA ASN A 953 -20.72 10.09 -17.10
C ASN A 953 -21.18 8.65 -16.83
N LEU A 954 -21.70 7.90 -17.81
CA LEU A 954 -22.05 6.48 -17.63
C LEU A 954 -20.84 5.63 -17.23
N PHE A 955 -19.64 5.98 -17.70
CA PHE A 955 -18.37 5.33 -17.33
C PHE A 955 -17.95 5.58 -15.86
N SER A 956 -18.75 6.32 -15.08
CA SER A 956 -18.51 6.53 -13.64
C SER A 956 -18.79 5.28 -12.80
N SER A 957 -19.54 4.31 -13.34
CA SER A 957 -19.88 3.05 -12.65
C SER A 957 -19.40 1.85 -13.46
N PRO A 958 -18.71 0.87 -12.82
CA PRO A 958 -18.29 -0.34 -13.50
C PRO A 958 -19.49 -1.19 -13.98
N LEU A 959 -20.64 -1.11 -13.29
CA LEU A 959 -21.90 -1.76 -13.67
C LEU A 959 -22.40 -1.36 -15.08
N PHE A 960 -22.07 -0.16 -15.56
CA PHE A 960 -22.46 0.24 -16.92
C PHE A 960 -21.54 -0.38 -17.99
N ILE A 961 -20.28 -0.70 -17.68
CA ILE A 961 -19.27 -1.07 -18.68
C ILE A 961 -19.71 -2.25 -19.57
N PRO A 962 -20.29 -3.35 -19.04
CA PRO A 962 -20.81 -4.43 -19.88
C PRO A 962 -21.84 -3.95 -20.90
N HIS A 963 -22.72 -3.01 -20.52
CA HIS A 963 -23.72 -2.44 -21.41
C HIS A 963 -23.14 -1.43 -22.41
N LEU A 964 -22.19 -0.61 -21.98
CA LEU A 964 -21.56 0.41 -22.84
C LEU A 964 -20.70 -0.21 -23.94
N LEU A 965 -20.22 -1.44 -23.73
CA LEU A 965 -19.43 -2.21 -24.69
C LEU A 965 -20.22 -3.34 -25.35
N SER A 966 -21.54 -3.43 -25.17
CA SER A 966 -22.38 -4.42 -25.85
C SER A 966 -23.65 -3.82 -26.47
N PRO A 967 -24.14 -4.39 -27.59
CA PRO A 967 -25.37 -3.94 -28.21
C PRO A 967 -26.59 -4.17 -27.29
N PRO A 968 -27.62 -3.32 -27.36
CA PRO A 968 -27.80 -2.24 -28.33
C PRO A 968 -27.18 -0.89 -27.91
N VAL A 969 -26.71 -0.75 -26.67
CA VAL A 969 -26.23 0.54 -26.14
C VAL A 969 -24.90 0.94 -26.76
N SER A 970 -23.97 0.01 -26.96
CA SER A 970 -22.71 0.28 -27.69
C SER A 970 -23.00 0.86 -29.08
N SER A 971 -23.91 0.23 -29.84
CA SER A 971 -24.23 0.63 -31.21
C SER A 971 -24.83 2.04 -31.25
N THR A 972 -25.75 2.37 -30.33
CA THR A 972 -26.30 3.73 -30.20
C THR A 972 -25.22 4.76 -29.81
N LEU A 973 -24.31 4.40 -28.90
CA LEU A 973 -23.23 5.31 -28.48
C LEU A 973 -22.25 5.59 -29.62
N ILE A 974 -21.88 4.56 -30.39
CA ILE A 974 -21.02 4.72 -31.57
C ILE A 974 -21.72 5.61 -32.60
N SER A 975 -23.01 5.39 -32.90
CA SER A 975 -23.73 6.23 -33.87
C SER A 975 -23.82 7.71 -33.46
N ILE A 976 -24.15 8.00 -32.19
CA ILE A 976 -24.17 9.37 -31.64
C ILE A 976 -22.77 10.00 -31.70
N LEU A 977 -21.73 9.23 -31.32
CA LEU A 977 -20.34 9.67 -31.35
C LEU A 977 -19.89 10.00 -32.77
N THR A 978 -20.13 9.11 -33.73
CA THR A 978 -19.79 9.28 -35.14
C THR A 978 -20.47 10.51 -35.72
N THR A 979 -21.78 10.66 -35.49
CA THR A 979 -22.57 11.84 -35.92
C THR A 979 -22.01 13.14 -35.34
N ALA A 980 -21.48 13.13 -34.11
CA ALA A 980 -20.87 14.30 -33.48
C ALA A 980 -19.43 14.57 -33.96
N LEU A 981 -18.64 13.54 -34.27
CA LEU A 981 -17.29 13.68 -34.85
C LEU A 981 -17.32 14.29 -36.25
N LEU A 982 -18.39 14.03 -37.01
CA LEU A 982 -18.58 14.53 -38.38
C LEU A 982 -19.27 15.92 -38.43
N ASP A 983 -19.64 16.52 -37.28
CA ASP A 983 -20.29 17.83 -37.25
C ASP A 983 -19.29 18.97 -37.49
N GLU A 984 -19.32 19.58 -38.67
CA GLU A 984 -18.45 20.71 -39.02
C GLU A 984 -18.88 22.06 -38.42
N LYS A 985 -20.14 22.18 -37.98
CA LYS A 985 -20.73 23.46 -37.53
C LYS A 985 -20.40 23.76 -36.07
N HIS A 986 -20.22 22.73 -35.24
CA HIS A 986 -20.10 22.87 -33.79
C HIS A 986 -18.84 22.17 -33.23
N PRO A 987 -17.71 22.91 -33.08
CA PRO A 987 -16.46 22.33 -32.58
C PRO A 987 -16.56 21.67 -31.20
N ALA A 988 -17.48 22.13 -30.34
CA ALA A 988 -17.72 21.55 -29.03
C ALA A 988 -18.28 20.12 -29.08
N LEU A 989 -19.07 19.77 -30.13
CA LEU A 989 -19.57 18.40 -30.29
C LEU A 989 -18.43 17.44 -30.61
N LYS A 990 -17.51 17.83 -31.50
CA LYS A 990 -16.29 17.07 -31.81
C LYS A 990 -15.45 16.82 -30.56
N ALA A 991 -15.19 17.87 -29.77
CA ALA A 991 -14.43 17.74 -28.52
C ALA A 991 -15.11 16.78 -27.52
N SER A 992 -16.43 16.90 -27.32
CA SER A 992 -17.17 16.01 -26.41
C SER A 992 -17.27 14.57 -26.94
N ALA A 993 -17.34 14.38 -28.26
CA ALA A 993 -17.31 13.06 -28.88
C ALA A 993 -15.94 12.37 -28.72
N LEU A 994 -14.84 13.11 -28.82
CA LEU A 994 -13.50 12.58 -28.53
C LEU A 994 -13.32 12.21 -27.06
N ASN A 995 -13.95 12.94 -26.12
CA ASN A 995 -13.97 12.53 -24.71
C ASN A 995 -14.69 11.19 -24.51
N LEU A 996 -15.80 10.97 -25.23
CA LEU A 996 -16.52 9.69 -25.22
C LEU A 996 -15.70 8.57 -25.89
N ALA A 997 -15.03 8.87 -27.00
CA ALA A 997 -14.14 7.92 -27.69
C ALA A 997 -12.99 7.45 -26.78
N MET A 998 -12.37 8.37 -26.04
CA MET A 998 -11.34 8.06 -25.05
C MET A 998 -11.86 7.10 -23.97
N ASN A 999 -13.07 7.32 -23.45
CA ASN A 999 -13.68 6.43 -22.45
C ASN A 999 -13.94 5.02 -23.04
N ILE A 1000 -14.57 4.94 -24.21
CA ILE A 1000 -14.89 3.66 -24.88
C ILE A 1000 -13.60 2.87 -25.18
N THR A 1001 -12.63 3.51 -25.84
CA THR A 1001 -11.38 2.85 -26.24
C THR A 1001 -10.50 2.47 -25.06
N SER A 1002 -10.48 3.28 -23.99
CA SER A 1002 -9.77 2.93 -22.76
C SER A 1002 -10.39 1.72 -22.05
N SER A 1003 -11.72 1.68 -21.88
CA SER A 1003 -12.40 0.54 -21.27
C SER A 1003 -12.25 -0.73 -22.10
N ASN A 1004 -12.37 -0.64 -23.43
CA ASN A 1004 -12.15 -1.76 -24.34
C ASN A 1004 -10.70 -2.29 -24.24
N HIS A 1005 -9.71 -1.38 -24.23
CA HIS A 1005 -8.30 -1.71 -24.06
C HIS A 1005 -8.03 -2.39 -22.70
N GLN A 1006 -8.61 -1.89 -21.60
CA GLN A 1006 -8.47 -2.50 -20.28
C GLN A 1006 -8.99 -3.94 -20.26
N ILE A 1007 -10.19 -4.20 -20.80
CA ILE A 1007 -10.76 -5.55 -20.89
C ILE A 1007 -9.85 -6.46 -21.71
N ARG A 1008 -9.39 -5.99 -22.87
CA ARG A 1008 -8.46 -6.72 -23.74
C ARG A 1008 -7.15 -7.07 -23.04
N MET A 1009 -6.55 -6.13 -22.31
CA MET A 1009 -5.25 -6.34 -21.65
C MET A 1009 -5.32 -7.34 -20.49
N LYS A 1010 -6.49 -7.55 -19.86
CA LYS A 1010 -6.67 -8.62 -18.86
C LYS A 1010 -6.30 -10.02 -19.42
N LYS A 1011 -6.39 -10.23 -20.74
CA LYS A 1011 -6.00 -11.50 -21.41
C LYS A 1011 -4.49 -11.78 -21.36
N TYR A 1012 -3.66 -10.75 -21.18
CA TYR A 1012 -2.20 -10.83 -21.27
C TYR A 1012 -1.49 -10.60 -19.93
N THR A 1013 -2.22 -10.28 -18.86
CA THR A 1013 -1.66 -10.05 -17.51
C THR A 1013 -1.51 -11.36 -16.72
N ALA A 1014 -0.40 -11.49 -15.97
CA ALA A 1014 -0.06 -12.69 -15.19
C ALA A 1014 -0.98 -12.97 -13.98
N ASN A 1015 -1.78 -11.98 -13.53
CA ASN A 1015 -2.76 -12.14 -12.44
C ASN A 1015 -4.17 -12.26 -13.03
N THR A 1016 -4.64 -13.47 -13.26
CA THR A 1016 -6.03 -13.75 -13.64
C THR A 1016 -6.96 -13.49 -12.45
N SER A 1017 -7.40 -12.23 -12.28
CA SER A 1017 -8.68 -12.00 -11.61
C SER A 1017 -9.78 -12.46 -12.57
N PRO A 1018 -10.75 -13.28 -12.13
CA PRO A 1018 -11.83 -13.72 -13.01
C PRO A 1018 -12.60 -12.49 -13.50
N SER A 1019 -12.65 -12.30 -14.83
CA SER A 1019 -13.57 -11.35 -15.46
C SER A 1019 -15.01 -11.72 -15.07
N LEU A 1020 -15.86 -10.71 -14.85
CA LEU A 1020 -17.29 -10.97 -14.72
C LEU A 1020 -17.77 -11.73 -15.96
N PRO A 1021 -18.72 -12.69 -15.85
CA PRO A 1021 -19.20 -13.48 -16.99
C PRO A 1021 -19.77 -12.64 -18.15
N SER A 1022 -20.09 -11.36 -17.90
CA SER A 1022 -20.65 -10.39 -18.85
C SER A 1022 -19.65 -9.40 -19.45
N GLU A 1023 -18.37 -9.41 -19.05
CA GLU A 1023 -17.37 -8.51 -19.63
C GLU A 1023 -16.86 -9.04 -20.98
N SER A 1024 -17.25 -8.36 -22.07
CA SER A 1024 -16.72 -8.60 -23.42
C SER A 1024 -16.04 -7.35 -23.97
N GLU A 1025 -15.12 -7.53 -24.92
CA GLU A 1025 -14.66 -6.42 -25.75
C GLU A 1025 -15.82 -5.85 -26.57
N LEU A 1026 -15.66 -4.60 -27.02
CA LEU A 1026 -16.55 -3.96 -27.98
C LEU A 1026 -16.65 -4.84 -29.24
N PRO A 1027 -17.83 -5.09 -29.83
CA PRO A 1027 -17.92 -5.95 -30.99
C PRO A 1027 -17.18 -5.36 -32.21
N ASP A 1028 -16.74 -6.23 -33.11
CA ASP A 1028 -15.88 -5.86 -34.24
C ASP A 1028 -16.52 -4.78 -35.13
N ALA A 1029 -17.83 -4.85 -35.38
CA ALA A 1029 -18.55 -3.86 -36.18
C ALA A 1029 -18.46 -2.44 -35.58
N GLU A 1030 -18.70 -2.30 -34.27
CA GLU A 1030 -18.55 -1.02 -33.56
C GLU A 1030 -17.10 -0.55 -33.48
N GLN A 1031 -16.13 -1.46 -33.31
CA GLN A 1031 -14.71 -1.09 -33.35
C GLN A 1031 -14.31 -0.55 -34.73
N VAL A 1032 -14.79 -1.20 -35.80
CA VAL A 1032 -14.56 -0.81 -37.19
C VAL A 1032 -15.14 0.58 -37.47
N GLU A 1033 -16.40 0.82 -37.11
CA GLU A 1033 -17.05 2.13 -37.31
C GLU A 1033 -16.36 3.24 -36.50
N LEU A 1034 -15.99 2.97 -35.24
CA LEU A 1034 -15.27 3.92 -34.41
C LEU A 1034 -13.90 4.25 -34.99
N LEU A 1035 -13.16 3.24 -35.47
CA LEU A 1035 -11.85 3.46 -36.08
C LEU A 1035 -11.96 4.30 -37.34
N ALA A 1036 -12.90 3.98 -38.24
CA ALA A 1036 -13.12 4.75 -39.47
C ALA A 1036 -13.40 6.22 -39.17
N SER A 1037 -14.30 6.48 -38.22
CA SER A 1037 -14.70 7.83 -37.82
C SER A 1037 -13.56 8.62 -37.17
N LEU A 1038 -12.73 7.96 -36.34
CA LEU A 1038 -11.53 8.57 -35.76
C LEU A 1038 -10.49 8.91 -36.83
N LEU A 1039 -10.25 8.02 -37.79
CA LEU A 1039 -9.29 8.27 -38.88
C LEU A 1039 -9.75 9.41 -39.79
N GLU A 1040 -11.04 9.46 -40.14
CA GLU A 1040 -11.61 10.56 -40.92
C GLU A 1040 -11.47 11.90 -40.18
N ASN A 1041 -11.80 11.94 -38.89
CA ASN A 1041 -11.64 13.13 -38.05
C ASN A 1041 -10.17 13.60 -37.96
N ILE A 1042 -9.23 12.67 -37.76
CA ILE A 1042 -7.79 12.98 -37.70
C ILE A 1042 -7.27 13.48 -39.06
N SER A 1043 -7.81 12.96 -40.17
CA SER A 1043 -7.39 13.35 -41.52
C SER A 1043 -7.89 14.74 -41.91
N THR A 1044 -9.07 15.15 -41.44
CA THR A 1044 -9.70 16.43 -41.79
C THR A 1044 -9.21 17.60 -40.93
N GLU A 1045 -8.73 17.35 -39.71
CA GLU A 1045 -8.20 18.40 -38.84
C GLU A 1045 -6.75 18.76 -39.22
N GLU A 1046 -6.52 19.84 -39.97
CA GLU A 1046 -5.16 20.17 -40.47
C GLU A 1046 -4.16 20.51 -39.36
N GLN A 1047 -4.61 21.18 -38.30
CA GLN A 1047 -3.75 21.68 -37.22
C GLN A 1047 -3.64 20.69 -36.05
N TRP A 1048 -2.48 20.64 -35.41
CA TRP A 1048 -2.32 19.88 -34.16
C TRP A 1048 -3.07 20.55 -33.02
N SER A 1049 -3.91 19.78 -32.33
CA SER A 1049 -4.72 20.21 -31.19
C SER A 1049 -4.82 19.10 -30.15
N ASP A 1050 -5.29 19.43 -28.93
CA ASP A 1050 -5.57 18.42 -27.91
C ASP A 1050 -6.64 17.41 -28.38
N ASN A 1051 -7.59 17.86 -29.20
CA ASN A 1051 -8.60 16.99 -29.81
C ASN A 1051 -7.95 15.98 -30.76
N LYS A 1052 -7.08 16.44 -31.66
CA LYS A 1052 -6.34 15.56 -32.58
C LYS A 1052 -5.48 14.56 -31.83
N LYS A 1053 -4.86 14.98 -30.71
CA LYS A 1053 -4.10 14.10 -29.81
C LYS A 1053 -4.98 13.02 -29.18
N MET A 1054 -6.18 13.38 -28.68
CA MET A 1054 -7.13 12.40 -28.14
C MET A 1054 -7.56 11.37 -29.18
N GLY A 1055 -7.76 11.80 -30.44
CA GLY A 1055 -8.01 10.89 -31.56
C GLY A 1055 -6.88 9.88 -31.75
N VAL A 1056 -5.63 10.35 -31.78
CA VAL A 1056 -4.42 9.49 -31.91
C VAL A 1056 -4.34 8.49 -30.75
N ILE A 1057 -4.57 8.91 -29.51
CA ILE A 1057 -4.56 8.03 -28.33
C ILE A 1057 -5.66 6.97 -28.44
N SER A 1058 -6.88 7.37 -28.83
CA SER A 1058 -8.02 6.47 -28.99
C SER A 1058 -7.74 5.39 -30.03
N VAL A 1059 -7.15 5.75 -31.18
CA VAL A 1059 -6.69 4.79 -32.20
C VAL A 1059 -5.63 3.84 -31.62
N GLY A 1060 -4.66 4.37 -30.87
CA GLY A 1060 -3.63 3.57 -30.22
C GLY A 1060 -4.19 2.51 -29.28
N TRP A 1061 -5.10 2.87 -28.38
CA TRP A 1061 -5.77 1.94 -27.47
C TRP A 1061 -6.67 0.94 -28.19
N LEU A 1062 -7.36 1.37 -29.25
CA LEU A 1062 -8.23 0.51 -30.04
C LEU A 1062 -7.45 -0.56 -30.83
N VAL A 1063 -6.22 -0.29 -31.25
CA VAL A 1063 -5.39 -1.21 -32.03
C VAL A 1063 -4.49 -2.09 -31.16
N TYR A 1064 -4.02 -1.59 -30.01
CA TYR A 1064 -3.07 -2.32 -29.17
C TYR A 1064 -3.66 -3.65 -28.67
N GLY A 1065 -3.06 -4.76 -29.10
CA GLY A 1065 -3.48 -6.11 -28.75
C GLY A 1065 -4.76 -6.59 -29.44
N ALA A 1066 -5.24 -5.87 -30.46
CA ALA A 1066 -6.43 -6.25 -31.21
C ALA A 1066 -6.20 -7.56 -31.98
N ASP A 1067 -7.28 -8.30 -32.25
CA ASP A 1067 -7.20 -9.58 -32.96
C ASP A 1067 -6.55 -9.41 -34.35
N MET A 1068 -5.42 -10.07 -34.55
CA MET A 1068 -4.66 -10.04 -35.79
C MET A 1068 -5.37 -10.75 -36.95
N ASN A 1069 -6.46 -11.48 -36.69
CA ASN A 1069 -7.31 -12.09 -37.72
C ASN A 1069 -8.73 -11.50 -37.74
N GLY A 1070 -8.99 -10.40 -37.01
CA GLY A 1070 -10.31 -9.77 -36.90
C GLY A 1070 -10.56 -8.66 -37.91
N GLU A 1071 -11.83 -8.26 -38.04
CA GLU A 1071 -12.29 -7.28 -39.05
C GLU A 1071 -11.69 -5.88 -38.85
N LEU A 1072 -11.39 -5.53 -37.61
CA LEU A 1072 -10.74 -4.26 -37.27
C LEU A 1072 -9.39 -4.09 -37.97
N ARG A 1073 -8.60 -5.17 -38.07
CA ARG A 1073 -7.31 -5.16 -38.76
C ARG A 1073 -7.45 -4.99 -40.26
N ASP A 1074 -8.41 -5.69 -40.83
CA ASP A 1074 -8.70 -5.60 -42.26
C ASP A 1074 -9.08 -4.16 -42.63
N LEU A 1075 -9.89 -3.50 -41.80
CA LEU A 1075 -10.24 -2.10 -42.02
C LEU A 1075 -9.02 -1.18 -41.97
N TRP A 1076 -8.17 -1.26 -40.94
CA TRP A 1076 -7.05 -0.30 -40.83
C TRP A 1076 -6.00 -0.47 -41.91
N ARG A 1077 -5.93 -1.66 -42.54
CA ARG A 1077 -5.15 -1.90 -43.75
C ARG A 1077 -5.79 -1.31 -44.99
N VAL A 1078 -7.10 -1.54 -45.17
CA VAL A 1078 -7.86 -1.02 -46.33
C VAL A 1078 -7.89 0.51 -46.35
N MET A 1079 -8.01 1.15 -45.18
CA MET A 1079 -8.06 2.61 -45.04
C MET A 1079 -6.67 3.28 -45.00
N ASP A 1080 -5.58 2.53 -45.14
CA ASP A 1080 -4.21 3.03 -44.94
C ASP A 1080 -4.07 3.87 -43.65
N ALA A 1081 -4.49 3.29 -42.52
CA ALA A 1081 -4.48 3.97 -41.23
C ALA A 1081 -3.05 4.38 -40.82
N ALA A 1082 -2.05 3.57 -41.17
CA ALA A 1082 -0.63 3.90 -40.93
C ALA A 1082 -0.16 5.09 -41.76
N GLY A 1083 -0.61 5.20 -43.02
CA GLY A 1083 -0.40 6.40 -43.85
C GLY A 1083 -1.09 7.63 -43.28
N THR A 1084 -2.33 7.48 -42.82
CA THR A 1084 -3.09 8.55 -42.14
C THR A 1084 -2.35 9.06 -40.90
N MET A 1085 -1.88 8.16 -40.01
CA MET A 1085 -1.04 8.55 -38.87
C MET A 1085 0.28 9.17 -39.30
N GLY A 1086 0.87 8.70 -40.41
CA GLY A 1086 2.11 9.24 -40.98
C GLY A 1086 2.00 10.70 -41.45
N ASN A 1087 0.80 11.13 -41.83
CA ASN A 1087 0.52 12.50 -42.26
C ASN A 1087 0.24 13.46 -41.10
N VAL A 1088 0.12 12.96 -39.86
CA VAL A 1088 -0.14 13.80 -38.68
C VAL A 1088 1.12 14.56 -38.27
N GLN A 1089 1.05 15.90 -38.33
CA GLN A 1089 2.14 16.80 -37.96
C GLN A 1089 1.96 17.34 -36.55
N ALA A 1090 2.55 16.68 -35.54
CA ALA A 1090 2.52 17.15 -34.16
C ALA A 1090 3.60 18.21 -33.86
N THR A 1091 3.25 19.21 -33.04
CA THR A 1091 4.12 20.35 -32.72
C THR A 1091 5.17 20.03 -31.66
N ALA A 1092 4.81 19.28 -30.62
CA ALA A 1092 5.72 18.90 -29.53
C ALA A 1092 6.53 17.63 -29.88
N ALA A 1093 7.74 17.52 -29.32
CA ALA A 1093 8.61 16.35 -29.56
C ALA A 1093 8.01 15.05 -29.02
N GLU A 1094 7.41 15.09 -27.82
CA GLU A 1094 6.74 13.94 -27.21
C GLU A 1094 5.51 13.51 -28.03
N ASP A 1095 4.72 14.47 -28.52
CA ASP A 1095 3.55 14.18 -29.35
C ASP A 1095 3.94 13.54 -30.70
N ARG A 1096 5.05 13.96 -31.32
CA ARG A 1096 5.57 13.30 -32.53
C ARG A 1096 5.97 11.85 -32.27
N LEU A 1097 6.52 11.57 -31.09
CA LEU A 1097 6.87 10.20 -30.70
C LEU A 1097 5.60 9.37 -30.43
N LEU A 1098 4.58 9.94 -29.79
CA LEU A 1098 3.28 9.28 -29.61
C LEU A 1098 2.64 8.89 -30.95
N VAL A 1099 2.62 9.81 -31.93
CA VAL A 1099 2.13 9.52 -33.28
C VAL A 1099 2.93 8.38 -33.93
N LYS A 1100 4.25 8.36 -33.74
CA LYS A 1100 5.13 7.30 -34.25
C LYS A 1100 4.86 5.94 -33.58
N GLU A 1101 4.61 5.93 -32.27
CA GLU A 1101 4.22 4.71 -31.53
C GLU A 1101 2.91 4.14 -32.08
N VAL A 1102 1.87 4.96 -32.19
CA VAL A 1102 0.55 4.54 -32.71
C VAL A 1102 0.66 4.06 -34.16
N LYS A 1103 1.43 4.77 -35.01
CA LYS A 1103 1.72 4.32 -36.37
C LYS A 1103 2.39 2.94 -36.38
N SER A 1104 3.36 2.70 -35.50
CA SER A 1104 4.08 1.42 -35.45
C SER A 1104 3.21 0.23 -35.04
N LEU A 1105 2.10 0.48 -34.34
CA LEU A 1105 1.09 -0.53 -34.00
C LEU A 1105 0.23 -0.90 -35.22
N LEU A 1106 -0.11 0.09 -36.05
CA LEU A 1106 -0.90 -0.08 -37.28
C LEU A 1106 -0.11 -0.78 -38.40
N GLU A 1107 1.22 -0.75 -38.35
CA GLU A 1107 2.12 -1.42 -39.31
C GLU A 1107 2.24 -2.94 -39.08
N VAL A 1108 1.65 -3.47 -38.00
CA VAL A 1108 1.57 -4.92 -37.69
C VAL A 1108 0.41 -5.57 -38.44
#